data_AF-A0A7W8EIG8-F1
#
_entry.id   AF-A0A7W8EIG8-F1
#
_cell.length_a   1.000
_cell.length_b   1.000
_cell.length_c   1.000
_cell.angle_alpha   90.00
_cell.angle_beta   90.00
_cell.angle_gamma   90.00
#
_symmetry.space_group_name_H-M   'P 1'
#
loop_
_entity.id
_entity.type
_entity.pdbx_description
1 polymer ?
#
loop_
_entity_poly.entity_id
_entity_poly.type
_entity_poly.pdbx_seq_one_letter_code
_entity_poly.pdbx_strand_id
1 'polypeptide(L)'
;MAKRAWILVIAALASFASIYVAAGSWLAVVVCVAQMAFVRWRHWPILAVVVLSSYAAVLGFGTSVGILGFAGGALLLTRLRPLAVLVVGSAAVLGNADGAISAMLISLVVYGLTTLIRQVEEITATRLALAMSAAAEERLRIAAELNQGLGRALATIAAGAHAGDPQAETARASLAEARAAAAGYRAMSLAPEITTARAMLSSAGIAAEVRVGHEEPLGPAGALLAAVLREAVTDVLRQAAASLCVIETAWANGRVSLRVTSDGARTADDAFLDDLPARVEEAGGRLVTRLTDEGRLSVEATLPDLGRPRADNDSYRLSMVLAGAVVLGFVAKGLMQTPAHLLAPAAALLAAIVALQLTSVKGRHMGRLAVLTALTYLPLPLLGRSWLGVLGFLAGPVLLSFSWRVAVPLAGLVAASAGVAGHLLGLPVPAQVNYTLSTLVTAMVLYGLIKLAQIIKESRDSRDALARAAVVEERLRAARDLHDLLGHSLAAILIKCELARRLGNPESELRDIAELAERAQADLRSVSGDHLDLALPAEAGNARAVLTAAGIEVAVELSHPPLPAAAETVLSTVLREAVTNVLRHSTARHCTVTTTTDGHQVRLRVRNDGVNDGPIRRGSAGIGNLTTRLAALGGTLSTTREDGWFTLEAALPSDPAGLARDADGVGAVAGVELGHDRRQVVADGARGQV
;
A
#
# COMPACT_ATOMS: atom_id res chain seq x y z
N MET A 1 -4.32 14.74 -4.44
CA MET A 1 -5.33 14.81 -3.35
C MET A 1 -4.90 15.77 -2.24
N ALA A 2 -3.68 15.68 -1.70
CA ALA A 2 -3.16 16.58 -0.66
C ALA A 2 -3.33 18.09 -0.96
N LYS A 3 -3.01 18.56 -2.18
CA LYS A 3 -3.23 19.98 -2.57
C LYS A 3 -4.70 20.43 -2.42
N ARG A 4 -5.66 19.57 -2.76
CA ARG A 4 -7.10 19.87 -2.62
C ARG A 4 -7.52 19.93 -1.15
N ALA A 5 -7.01 19.02 -0.31
CA ALA A 5 -7.24 19.07 1.13
C ALA A 5 -6.68 20.37 1.75
N TRP A 6 -5.51 20.83 1.32
CA TRP A 6 -4.93 22.09 1.79
C TRP A 6 -5.80 23.30 1.46
N ILE A 7 -6.34 23.37 0.24
CA ILE A 7 -7.26 24.43 -0.17
C ILE A 7 -8.50 24.47 0.73
N LEU A 8 -9.03 23.31 1.13
CA LEU A 8 -10.20 23.23 2.02
C LEU A 8 -9.90 23.77 3.43
N VAL A 9 -8.76 23.39 4.01
CA VAL A 9 -8.35 23.88 5.34
C VAL A 9 -8.10 25.38 5.29
N ILE A 10 -7.41 25.87 4.25
CA ILE A 10 -7.16 27.31 4.06
C ILE A 10 -8.47 28.07 3.95
N ALA A 11 -9.41 27.59 3.12
CA ALA A 11 -10.71 28.22 2.94
C ALA A 11 -11.52 28.27 4.25
N ALA A 12 -11.50 27.18 5.05
CA ALA A 12 -12.19 27.15 6.34
C ALA A 12 -11.60 28.14 7.35
N LEU A 13 -10.26 28.18 7.50
CA LEU A 13 -9.59 29.11 8.41
C LEU A 13 -9.80 30.58 8.00
N ALA A 14 -9.68 30.87 6.70
CA ALA A 14 -9.92 32.20 6.15
C ALA A 14 -11.39 32.63 6.37
N SER A 15 -12.34 31.70 6.27
CA SER A 15 -13.75 31.99 6.53
C SER A 15 -13.96 32.41 7.99
N PHE A 16 -13.32 31.75 8.98
CA PHE A 16 -13.36 32.22 10.37
C PHE A 16 -12.76 33.61 10.55
N ALA A 17 -11.60 33.87 9.95
CA ALA A 17 -10.97 35.18 10.02
C ALA A 17 -11.87 36.30 9.48
N SER A 18 -12.66 36.02 8.43
CA SER A 18 -13.59 37.00 7.84
C SER A 18 -14.63 37.55 8.82
N ILE A 19 -15.10 36.75 9.79
CA ILE A 19 -16.03 37.19 10.84
C ILE A 19 -15.38 38.29 11.68
N TYR A 20 -14.13 38.09 12.10
CA TYR A 20 -13.41 39.02 12.95
C TYR A 20 -12.95 40.27 12.19
N VAL A 21 -12.58 40.12 10.92
CA VAL A 21 -12.25 41.26 10.04
C VAL A 21 -13.48 42.14 9.82
N ALA A 22 -14.65 41.55 9.58
CA ALA A 22 -15.91 42.30 9.47
C ALA A 22 -16.29 43.01 10.77
N ALA A 23 -15.84 42.50 11.93
CA ALA A 23 -15.97 43.14 13.23
C ALA A 23 -14.86 44.19 13.51
N GLY A 24 -14.01 44.52 12.53
CA GLY A 24 -12.97 45.55 12.64
C GLY A 24 -11.59 45.06 13.08
N SER A 25 -11.38 43.75 13.22
CA SER A 25 -10.10 43.18 13.65
C SER A 25 -9.20 42.80 12.47
N TRP A 26 -8.25 43.66 12.12
CA TRP A 26 -7.21 43.31 11.14
C TRP A 26 -6.23 42.26 11.67
N LEU A 27 -6.04 42.18 13.00
CA LEU A 27 -5.15 41.22 13.65
C LEU A 27 -5.61 39.77 13.45
N ALA A 28 -6.89 39.55 13.15
CA ALA A 28 -7.42 38.23 12.79
C ALA A 28 -6.77 37.64 11.52
N VAL A 29 -6.36 38.50 10.58
CA VAL A 29 -5.60 38.06 9.40
C VAL A 29 -4.24 37.52 9.82
N VAL A 30 -3.55 38.19 10.73
CA VAL A 30 -2.25 37.77 11.27
C VAL A 30 -2.38 36.42 11.98
N VAL A 31 -3.37 36.27 12.86
CA VAL A 31 -3.68 34.99 13.55
C VAL A 31 -3.91 33.87 12.52
N CYS A 32 -4.70 34.14 11.49
CA CYS A 32 -5.03 33.16 10.46
C CYS A 32 -3.81 32.73 9.63
N VAL A 33 -2.97 33.69 9.21
CA VAL A 33 -1.74 33.41 8.45
C VAL A 33 -0.73 32.64 9.31
N ALA A 34 -0.55 33.06 10.57
CA ALA A 34 0.30 32.35 11.52
C ALA A 34 -0.23 30.93 11.79
N GLN A 35 -1.55 30.74 11.88
CA GLN A 35 -2.16 29.43 12.02
C GLN A 35 -1.85 28.54 10.81
N MET A 36 -1.97 29.05 9.58
CA MET A 36 -1.64 28.27 8.37
C MET A 36 -0.16 27.88 8.34
N ALA A 37 0.74 28.80 8.71
CA ALA A 37 2.18 28.52 8.82
C ALA A 37 2.45 27.46 9.90
N PHE A 38 1.74 27.52 11.02
CA PHE A 38 1.86 26.55 12.12
C PHE A 38 1.37 25.16 11.69
N VAL A 39 0.26 25.07 10.95
CA VAL A 39 -0.23 23.81 10.39
C VAL A 39 0.82 23.17 9.47
N ARG A 40 1.55 23.99 8.69
CA ARG A 40 2.52 23.51 7.70
C ARG A 40 3.88 23.11 8.29
N TRP A 41 4.40 23.88 9.24
CA TRP A 41 5.78 23.74 9.75
C TRP A 41 5.85 23.35 11.23
N ARG A 42 4.82 23.68 12.01
CA ARG A 42 4.68 23.32 13.44
C ARG A 42 5.86 23.71 14.34
N HIS A 43 6.54 24.80 13.99
CA HIS A 43 7.59 25.38 14.81
C HIS A 43 7.03 26.14 16.01
N TRP A 44 7.71 25.99 17.15
CA TRP A 44 7.37 26.67 18.40
C TRP A 44 7.29 28.22 18.30
N PRO A 45 8.17 28.94 17.59
CA PRO A 45 8.02 30.39 17.40
C PRO A 45 6.71 30.76 16.69
N ILE A 46 6.24 29.97 15.73
CA ILE A 46 4.97 30.24 15.04
C ILE A 46 3.79 30.02 15.98
N LEU A 47 3.84 28.98 16.83
CA LEU A 47 2.86 28.79 17.89
C LEU A 47 2.80 29.99 18.84
N ALA A 48 3.96 30.51 19.25
CA ALA A 48 4.02 31.70 20.09
C ALA A 48 3.37 32.90 19.38
N VAL A 49 3.62 33.10 18.09
CA VAL A 49 2.95 34.15 17.28
C VAL A 49 1.44 33.94 17.27
N VAL A 50 0.92 32.73 17.03
CA VAL A 50 -0.54 32.44 17.06
C VAL A 50 -1.14 32.80 18.42
N VAL A 51 -0.52 32.34 19.52
CA VAL A 51 -1.02 32.57 20.88
C VAL A 51 -0.98 34.06 21.22
N LEU A 52 0.18 34.71 21.05
CA LEU A 52 0.37 36.12 21.38
C LEU A 52 -0.53 37.02 20.56
N SER A 53 -0.63 36.81 19.25
CA SER A 53 -1.53 37.60 18.41
C SER A 53 -3.00 37.37 18.76
N SER A 54 -3.41 36.15 19.12
CA SER A 54 -4.78 35.88 19.57
C SER A 54 -5.13 36.64 20.85
N TYR A 55 -4.24 36.64 21.86
CA TYR A 55 -4.46 37.41 23.09
C TYR A 55 -4.34 38.92 22.89
N ALA A 56 -3.41 39.38 22.05
CA ALA A 56 -3.28 40.80 21.70
C ALA A 56 -4.53 41.31 20.98
N ALA A 57 -5.14 40.49 20.11
CA ALA A 57 -6.40 40.83 19.47
C ALA A 57 -7.52 41.03 20.50
N VAL A 58 -7.64 40.15 21.49
CA VAL A 58 -8.70 40.26 22.51
C VAL A 58 -8.45 41.44 23.45
N LEU A 59 -7.26 41.50 24.06
CA LEU A 59 -6.94 42.48 25.11
C LEU A 59 -6.66 43.88 24.56
N GLY A 60 -5.98 43.98 23.41
CA GLY A 60 -5.55 45.25 22.83
C GLY A 60 -6.55 45.89 21.88
N PHE A 61 -7.43 45.09 21.25
CA PHE A 61 -8.36 45.56 20.21
C PHE A 61 -9.82 45.21 20.47
N GLY A 62 -10.15 44.67 21.65
CA GLY A 62 -11.54 44.39 22.05
C GLY A 62 -12.23 43.34 21.17
N THR A 63 -11.46 42.48 20.51
CA THR A 63 -12.02 41.49 19.57
C THR A 63 -12.72 40.38 20.32
N SER A 64 -13.69 39.72 19.66
CA SER A 64 -14.42 38.62 20.27
C SER A 64 -13.48 37.52 20.75
N VAL A 65 -13.68 37.10 22.00
CA VAL A 65 -12.88 36.11 22.71
C VAL A 65 -12.83 34.75 22.01
N GLY A 66 -13.78 34.49 21.08
CA GLY A 66 -13.74 33.31 20.22
C GLY A 66 -12.44 33.16 19.42
N ILE A 67 -11.71 34.25 19.13
CA ILE A 67 -10.43 34.20 18.40
C ILE A 67 -9.35 33.41 19.16
N LEU A 68 -9.44 33.31 20.50
CA LEU A 68 -8.58 32.45 21.31
C LEU A 68 -8.71 30.97 20.93
N GLY A 69 -9.79 30.60 20.25
CA GLY A 69 -9.97 29.26 19.72
C GLY A 69 -8.87 28.83 18.75
N PHE A 70 -8.25 29.75 17.99
CA PHE A 70 -7.10 29.45 17.14
C PHE A 70 -5.89 29.00 17.96
N ALA A 71 -5.60 29.73 19.05
CA ALA A 71 -4.54 29.37 20.00
C ALA A 71 -4.82 28.02 20.67
N GLY A 72 -6.05 27.77 21.13
CA GLY A 72 -6.42 26.48 21.73
C GLY A 72 -6.30 25.32 20.74
N GLY A 73 -6.72 25.51 19.48
CA GLY A 73 -6.59 24.51 18.42
C GLY A 73 -5.13 24.22 18.06
N ALA A 74 -4.28 25.25 18.00
CA ALA A 74 -2.84 25.09 17.80
C ALA A 74 -2.18 24.32 18.95
N LEU A 75 -2.55 24.60 20.21
CA LEU A 75 -2.02 23.89 21.38
C LEU A 75 -2.43 22.41 21.40
N LEU A 76 -3.66 22.06 21.00
CA LEU A 76 -4.12 20.67 20.88
C LEU A 76 -3.28 19.84 19.90
N LEU A 77 -2.60 20.49 18.93
CA LEU A 77 -1.70 19.83 17.98
C LEU A 77 -0.29 19.57 18.53
N THR A 78 -0.01 20.00 19.76
CA THR A 78 1.30 19.89 20.41
C THR A 78 1.25 19.02 21.66
N ARG A 79 2.43 18.75 22.24
CA ARG A 79 2.54 18.11 23.56
C ARG A 79 1.93 18.97 24.69
N LEU A 80 1.71 20.27 24.44
CA LEU A 80 1.13 21.22 25.38
C LEU A 80 -0.41 21.26 25.36
N ARG A 81 -1.07 20.20 24.87
CA ARG A 81 -2.53 20.05 24.88
C ARG A 81 -3.25 20.41 26.20
N PRO A 82 -2.73 20.17 27.43
CA PRO A 82 -3.42 20.63 28.65
C PRO A 82 -3.56 22.15 28.72
N LEU A 83 -2.64 22.92 28.12
CA LEU A 83 -2.74 24.38 28.09
C LEU A 83 -3.91 24.87 27.22
N ALA A 84 -4.43 24.06 26.29
CA ALA A 84 -5.62 24.43 25.52
C ALA A 84 -6.85 24.61 26.43
N VAL A 85 -6.95 23.83 27.52
CA VAL A 85 -8.03 23.98 28.52
C VAL A 85 -7.91 25.33 29.23
N LEU A 86 -6.69 25.77 29.54
CA LEU A 86 -6.45 27.09 30.13
C LEU A 86 -6.82 28.22 29.16
N VAL A 87 -6.53 28.06 27.87
CA VAL A 87 -6.95 29.05 26.86
C VAL A 87 -8.47 29.15 26.79
N VAL A 88 -9.18 28.03 26.73
CA VAL A 88 -10.66 28.02 26.75
C VAL A 88 -11.21 28.56 28.08
N GLY A 89 -10.57 28.22 29.21
CA GLY A 89 -10.93 28.77 30.53
C GLY A 89 -10.74 30.29 30.60
N SER A 90 -9.64 30.82 30.06
CA SER A 90 -9.42 32.25 29.96
C SER A 90 -10.46 32.93 29.05
N ALA A 91 -10.97 32.22 28.03
CA ALA A 91 -12.04 32.73 27.19
C ALA A 91 -13.37 32.90 27.95
N ALA A 92 -13.65 32.00 28.91
CA ALA A 92 -14.79 32.11 29.80
C ALA A 92 -14.66 33.24 30.83
N VAL A 93 -13.43 33.56 31.26
CA VAL A 93 -13.17 34.66 32.20
C VAL A 93 -13.21 36.02 31.50
N LEU A 94 -12.63 36.13 30.30
CA LEU A 94 -12.54 37.37 29.54
C LEU A 94 -13.83 37.71 28.78
N GLY A 95 -14.71 36.72 28.57
CA GLY A 95 -15.90 36.84 27.73
C GLY A 95 -17.17 36.36 28.42
N ASN A 96 -18.21 36.15 27.62
CA ASN A 96 -19.45 35.52 28.05
C ASN A 96 -19.47 34.01 27.69
N ALA A 97 -20.50 33.30 28.13
CA ALA A 97 -20.67 31.88 27.84
C ALA A 97 -20.63 31.57 26.31
N ASP A 98 -21.28 32.40 25.48
CA ASP A 98 -21.30 32.22 24.02
C ASP A 98 -19.91 32.39 23.38
N GLY A 99 -19.11 33.34 23.87
CA GLY A 99 -17.73 33.57 23.47
C GLY A 99 -16.80 32.41 23.86
N ALA A 100 -16.96 31.88 25.07
CA ALA A 100 -16.19 30.72 25.54
C ALA A 100 -16.48 29.45 24.72
N ILE A 101 -17.76 29.19 24.44
CA ILE A 101 -18.19 28.08 23.58
C ILE A 101 -17.64 28.26 22.16
N SER A 102 -17.68 29.48 21.64
CA SER A 102 -17.11 29.79 20.33
C SER A 102 -15.60 29.52 20.29
N ALA A 103 -14.86 29.89 21.33
CA ALA A 103 -13.42 29.58 21.44
C ALA A 103 -13.18 28.07 21.47
N MET A 104 -13.93 27.32 22.30
CA MET A 104 -13.86 25.86 22.37
C MET A 104 -14.14 25.20 21.01
N LEU A 105 -15.20 25.65 20.33
CA LEU A 105 -15.61 25.10 19.03
C LEU A 105 -14.58 25.39 17.94
N ILE A 106 -14.05 26.62 17.89
CA ILE A 106 -12.98 26.99 16.95
C ILE A 106 -11.73 26.15 17.23
N SER A 107 -11.36 25.93 18.49
CA SER A 107 -10.25 25.02 18.84
C SER A 107 -10.45 23.61 18.30
N LEU A 108 -11.66 23.05 18.49
CA LEU A 108 -11.98 21.71 18.01
C LEU A 108 -11.99 21.63 16.48
N VAL A 109 -12.47 22.65 15.78
CA VAL A 109 -12.47 22.72 14.32
C VAL A 109 -11.05 22.84 13.76
N VAL A 110 -10.23 23.73 14.34
CA VAL A 110 -8.82 23.91 13.94
C VAL A 110 -8.04 22.62 14.16
N TYR A 111 -8.19 21.99 15.32
CA TYR A 111 -7.59 20.68 15.61
C TYR A 111 -8.13 19.61 14.65
N GLY A 112 -9.45 19.63 14.40
CA GLY A 112 -10.19 18.73 13.54
C GLY A 112 -9.65 18.67 12.11
N LEU A 113 -9.77 19.80 11.43
CA LEU A 113 -9.33 19.97 10.04
C LEU A 113 -7.83 19.70 9.88
N THR A 114 -7.02 20.16 10.83
CA THR A 114 -5.56 19.94 10.79
C THR A 114 -5.18 18.47 10.99
N THR A 115 -5.86 17.76 11.88
CA THR A 115 -5.62 16.33 12.10
C THR A 115 -6.00 15.52 10.86
N LEU A 116 -7.13 15.84 10.23
CA LEU A 116 -7.60 15.16 9.02
C LEU A 116 -6.66 15.39 7.83
N ILE A 117 -6.15 16.61 7.61
CA ILE A 117 -5.23 16.85 6.50
C ILE A 117 -3.91 16.09 6.68
N ARG A 118 -3.41 16.02 7.92
CA ARG A 118 -2.21 15.23 8.23
C ARG A 118 -2.42 13.75 7.92
N GLN A 119 -3.59 13.20 8.25
CA GLN A 119 -3.92 11.82 7.87
C GLN A 119 -3.92 11.62 6.35
N VAL A 120 -4.45 12.58 5.58
CA VAL A 120 -4.39 12.51 4.10
C VAL A 120 -2.94 12.49 3.61
N GLU A 121 -2.07 13.32 4.18
CA GLU A 121 -0.65 13.36 3.82
C GLU A 121 0.08 12.07 4.19
N GLU A 122 -0.13 11.55 5.40
CA GLU A 122 0.47 10.29 5.88
C GLU A 122 0.03 9.09 5.01
N ILE A 123 -1.27 9.00 4.67
CA ILE A 123 -1.78 7.95 3.79
C ILE A 123 -1.18 8.10 2.38
N THR A 124 -1.09 9.32 1.87
CA THR A 124 -0.54 9.57 0.53
C THR A 124 0.96 9.26 0.46
N ALA A 125 1.72 9.55 1.53
CA ALA A 125 3.15 9.29 1.61
C ALA A 125 3.47 7.79 1.72
N THR A 126 2.68 7.07 2.51
CA THR A 126 2.91 5.63 2.78
C THR A 126 2.44 4.71 1.65
N ARG A 127 1.63 5.20 0.71
CA ARG A 127 0.98 4.34 -0.29
C ARG A 127 1.95 3.54 -1.16
N LEU A 128 3.06 4.15 -1.59
CA LEU A 128 4.04 3.49 -2.45
C LEU A 128 4.91 2.53 -1.62
N ALA A 129 5.34 2.96 -0.44
CA ALA A 129 6.10 2.12 0.48
C ALA A 129 5.32 0.84 0.87
N LEU A 130 4.02 0.95 1.15
CA LEU A 130 3.15 -0.19 1.41
C LEU A 130 3.08 -1.13 0.20
N ALA A 131 2.84 -0.60 -1.00
CA ALA A 131 2.77 -1.40 -2.21
C ALA A 131 4.10 -2.13 -2.52
N MET A 132 5.23 -1.43 -2.33
CA MET A 132 6.57 -2.03 -2.47
C MET A 132 6.83 -3.11 -1.43
N SER A 133 6.45 -2.88 -0.16
CA SER A 133 6.60 -3.87 0.91
C SER A 133 5.75 -5.12 0.66
N ALA A 134 4.52 -4.95 0.19
CA ALA A 134 3.63 -6.05 -0.14
C ALA A 134 4.14 -6.87 -1.32
N ALA A 135 4.68 -6.22 -2.37
CA ALA A 135 5.32 -6.91 -3.47
C ALA A 135 6.60 -7.66 -3.04
N ALA A 136 7.41 -7.07 -2.15
CA ALA A 136 8.61 -7.70 -1.64
C ALA A 136 8.30 -8.93 -0.76
N GLU A 137 7.32 -8.82 0.12
CA GLU A 137 6.84 -9.92 0.95
C GLU A 137 6.28 -11.06 0.09
N GLU A 138 5.49 -10.73 -0.92
CA GLU A 138 4.97 -11.73 -1.86
C GLU A 138 6.10 -12.41 -2.65
N ARG A 139 7.11 -11.65 -3.09
CA ARG A 139 8.29 -12.24 -3.75
C ARG A 139 8.99 -13.25 -2.86
N LEU A 140 9.22 -12.92 -1.59
CA LEU A 140 9.85 -13.82 -0.62
C LEU A 140 8.99 -15.06 -0.36
N ARG A 141 7.66 -14.90 -0.29
CA ARG A 141 6.73 -16.01 -0.15
C ARG A 141 6.79 -16.96 -1.35
N ILE A 142 6.70 -16.42 -2.57
CA ILE A 142 6.79 -17.19 -3.81
C ILE A 142 8.11 -17.95 -3.86
N ALA A 143 9.22 -17.29 -3.52
CA ALA A 143 10.53 -17.91 -3.44
C ALA A 143 10.59 -19.10 -2.47
N ALA A 144 10.08 -18.94 -1.25
CA ALA A 144 10.08 -19.99 -0.24
C ALA A 144 9.23 -21.20 -0.67
N GLU A 145 8.02 -20.96 -1.18
CA GLU A 145 7.12 -22.02 -1.68
C GLU A 145 7.76 -22.76 -2.87
N LEU A 146 8.46 -22.04 -3.76
CA LEU A 146 9.12 -22.61 -4.93
C LEU A 146 10.25 -23.53 -4.53
N ASN A 147 11.12 -23.07 -3.63
CA ASN A 147 12.25 -23.87 -3.19
C ASN A 147 11.76 -25.11 -2.42
N GLN A 148 10.73 -24.95 -1.58
CA GLN A 148 10.15 -26.06 -0.85
C GLN A 148 9.50 -27.09 -1.80
N GLY A 149 8.71 -26.68 -2.79
CA GLY A 149 8.02 -27.61 -3.69
C GLY A 149 8.92 -28.16 -4.81
N LEU A 150 9.36 -27.27 -5.69
CA LEU A 150 10.08 -27.64 -6.91
C LEU A 150 11.52 -28.06 -6.65
N GLY A 151 12.18 -27.41 -5.69
CA GLY A 151 13.55 -27.72 -5.30
C GLY A 151 13.70 -29.14 -4.77
N ARG A 152 12.75 -29.63 -3.95
CA ARG A 152 12.71 -31.03 -3.49
C ARG A 152 12.50 -32.00 -4.65
N ALA A 153 11.57 -31.71 -5.56
CA ALA A 153 11.30 -32.59 -6.71
C ALA A 153 12.54 -32.73 -7.62
N LEU A 154 13.20 -31.63 -7.97
CA LEU A 154 14.43 -31.66 -8.78
C LEU A 154 15.57 -32.42 -8.07
N ALA A 155 15.71 -32.25 -6.75
CA ALA A 155 16.71 -33.00 -5.96
C ALA A 155 16.44 -34.52 -5.98
N THR A 156 15.18 -34.94 -5.86
CA THR A 156 14.83 -36.36 -5.94
C THR A 156 15.10 -36.96 -7.32
N ILE A 157 14.89 -36.18 -8.40
CA ILE A 157 15.18 -36.61 -9.77
C ILE A 157 16.70 -36.78 -9.97
N ALA A 158 17.50 -35.81 -9.54
CA ALA A 158 18.96 -35.88 -9.64
C ALA A 158 19.52 -37.09 -8.86
N ALA A 159 19.04 -37.31 -7.62
CA ALA A 159 19.46 -38.44 -6.80
C ALA A 159 19.08 -39.80 -7.42
N GLY A 160 17.87 -39.92 -7.96
CA GLY A 160 17.42 -41.14 -8.65
C GLY A 160 18.23 -41.43 -9.91
N ALA A 161 18.56 -40.39 -10.69
CA ALA A 161 19.38 -40.53 -11.88
C ALA A 161 20.82 -40.99 -11.57
N HIS A 162 21.43 -40.46 -10.50
CA HIS A 162 22.76 -40.91 -10.03
C HIS A 162 22.76 -42.35 -9.48
N ALA A 163 21.64 -42.81 -8.91
CA ALA A 163 21.52 -44.16 -8.35
C ALA A 163 21.35 -45.26 -9.43
N GLY A 164 21.17 -44.90 -10.70
CA GLY A 164 20.99 -45.87 -11.79
C GLY A 164 19.64 -46.61 -11.75
N ASP A 165 18.71 -46.18 -10.89
CA ASP A 165 17.40 -46.80 -10.72
C ASP A 165 16.38 -46.14 -11.68
N PRO A 166 15.77 -46.88 -12.62
CA PRO A 166 14.74 -46.36 -13.52
C PRO A 166 13.39 -46.19 -12.81
N GLN A 167 13.37 -45.50 -11.66
CA GLN A 167 12.16 -44.96 -11.03
C GLN A 167 11.61 -43.77 -11.84
N ALA A 168 11.52 -43.92 -13.16
CA ALA A 168 10.97 -42.94 -14.08
C ALA A 168 9.50 -42.60 -13.75
N GLU A 169 8.79 -43.50 -13.06
CA GLU A 169 7.44 -43.27 -12.55
C GLU A 169 7.42 -42.34 -11.33
N THR A 170 8.30 -42.55 -10.35
CA THR A 170 8.47 -41.63 -9.20
C THR A 170 8.98 -40.27 -9.66
N ALA A 171 9.95 -40.24 -10.58
CA ALA A 171 10.45 -39.01 -11.19
C ALA A 171 9.35 -38.26 -11.98
N ARG A 172 8.50 -38.97 -12.74
CA ARG A 172 7.34 -38.40 -13.44
C ARG A 172 6.25 -37.91 -12.49
N ALA A 173 5.94 -38.66 -11.44
CA ALA A 173 5.00 -38.26 -10.42
C ALA A 173 5.49 -36.97 -9.76
N SER A 174 6.76 -36.92 -9.32
CA SER A 174 7.40 -35.72 -8.78
C SER A 174 7.44 -34.56 -9.78
N LEU A 175 7.67 -34.81 -11.08
CA LEU A 175 7.67 -33.78 -12.11
C LEU A 175 6.26 -33.27 -12.45
N ALA A 176 5.26 -34.16 -12.46
CA ALA A 176 3.86 -33.81 -12.67
C ALA A 176 3.30 -33.04 -11.48
N GLU A 177 3.68 -33.43 -10.26
CA GLU A 177 3.36 -32.75 -9.00
C GLU A 177 4.07 -31.39 -8.92
N ALA A 178 5.34 -31.30 -9.32
CA ALA A 178 6.10 -30.05 -9.48
C ALA A 178 5.49 -29.14 -10.55
N ARG A 179 5.02 -29.69 -11.68
CA ARG A 179 4.36 -28.94 -12.76
C ARG A 179 2.94 -28.53 -12.37
N ALA A 180 2.24 -29.33 -11.56
CA ALA A 180 0.96 -29.00 -10.96
C ALA A 180 1.09 -27.96 -9.84
N ALA A 181 2.18 -27.97 -9.08
CA ALA A 181 2.53 -26.93 -8.11
C ALA A 181 2.95 -25.63 -8.82
N ALA A 182 3.73 -25.73 -9.91
CA ALA A 182 4.06 -24.60 -10.78
C ALA A 182 2.80 -23.99 -11.45
N ALA A 183 1.87 -24.84 -11.90
CA ALA A 183 0.54 -24.43 -12.35
C ALA A 183 -0.33 -23.90 -11.19
N GLY A 184 -0.10 -24.41 -9.97
CA GLY A 184 -0.72 -24.01 -8.70
C GLY A 184 -0.33 -22.61 -8.21
N TYR A 185 0.72 -21.99 -8.76
CA TYR A 185 0.92 -20.54 -8.59
C TYR A 185 -0.16 -19.70 -9.29
N ARG A 186 -0.91 -20.27 -10.25
CA ARG A 186 -2.20 -19.71 -10.69
C ARG A 186 -3.33 -19.94 -9.67
N ALA A 187 -3.18 -20.89 -8.74
CA ALA A 187 -4.24 -21.39 -7.85
C ALA A 187 -4.28 -20.78 -6.43
N MET A 188 -3.49 -19.74 -6.11
CA MET A 188 -3.81 -18.86 -4.96
C MET A 188 -4.90 -17.80 -5.30
N SER A 189 -5.29 -17.79 -6.58
CA SER A 189 -6.46 -17.12 -7.14
C SER A 189 -7.49 -18.20 -7.39
N LEU A 190 -8.73 -17.97 -6.96
CA LEU A 190 -9.82 -18.91 -7.18
C LEU A 190 -10.38 -18.74 -8.59
N ALA A 191 -10.13 -17.60 -9.25
CA ALA A 191 -10.67 -17.24 -10.56
C ALA A 191 -10.27 -18.18 -11.72
N PRO A 192 -9.01 -18.62 -11.90
CA PRO A 192 -8.65 -19.59 -12.94
C PRO A 192 -9.37 -20.91 -12.77
N GLU A 193 -9.54 -21.34 -11.52
CA GLU A 193 -10.17 -22.61 -11.20
C GLU A 193 -11.68 -22.56 -11.43
N ILE A 194 -12.33 -21.44 -11.08
CA ILE A 194 -13.72 -21.15 -11.43
C ILE A 194 -13.91 -21.15 -12.96
N THR A 195 -12.97 -20.56 -13.70
CA THR A 195 -13.03 -20.50 -15.16
C THR A 195 -12.92 -21.89 -15.78
N THR A 196 -11.99 -22.72 -15.26
CA THR A 196 -11.78 -24.10 -15.70
C THR A 196 -12.98 -24.98 -15.36
N ALA A 197 -13.51 -24.88 -14.14
CA ALA A 197 -14.71 -25.57 -13.70
C ALA A 197 -15.91 -25.25 -14.61
N ARG A 198 -16.12 -23.96 -14.93
CA ARG A 198 -17.19 -23.54 -15.84
C ARG A 198 -17.05 -24.15 -17.23
N ALA A 199 -15.83 -24.19 -17.77
CA ALA A 199 -15.56 -24.79 -19.07
C ALA A 199 -15.83 -26.30 -19.07
N MET A 200 -15.39 -27.01 -18.02
CA MET A 200 -15.63 -28.46 -17.88
C MET A 200 -17.12 -28.79 -17.77
N LEU A 201 -17.86 -28.09 -16.90
CA LEU A 201 -19.30 -28.26 -16.73
C LEU A 201 -20.06 -28.00 -18.04
N SER A 202 -19.70 -26.92 -18.75
CA SER A 202 -20.31 -26.61 -20.04
C SER A 202 -20.03 -27.68 -21.10
N SER A 203 -18.84 -28.27 -21.11
CA SER A 203 -18.49 -29.35 -22.05
C SER A 203 -19.27 -30.64 -21.80
N ALA A 204 -19.69 -30.87 -20.55
CA ALA A 204 -20.52 -32.00 -20.14
C ALA A 204 -22.03 -31.74 -20.28
N GLY A 205 -22.45 -30.56 -20.76
CA GLY A 205 -23.87 -30.20 -20.91
C GLY A 205 -24.55 -29.78 -19.60
N ILE A 206 -23.79 -29.47 -18.55
CA ILE A 206 -24.30 -29.03 -17.24
C ILE A 206 -24.29 -27.51 -17.19
N ALA A 207 -25.43 -26.88 -16.83
CA ALA A 207 -25.50 -25.44 -16.68
C ALA A 207 -24.68 -24.97 -15.46
N ALA A 208 -23.84 -23.96 -15.62
CA ALA A 208 -22.98 -23.43 -14.54
C ALA A 208 -23.30 -21.97 -14.22
N GLU A 209 -23.86 -21.72 -13.03
CA GLU A 209 -24.03 -20.36 -12.48
C GLU A 209 -22.87 -20.04 -11.53
N VAL A 210 -22.23 -18.88 -11.71
CA VAL A 210 -21.10 -18.46 -10.89
C VAL A 210 -21.39 -17.09 -10.27
N ARG A 211 -21.32 -17.01 -8.94
CA ARG A 211 -21.45 -15.76 -8.17
C ARG A 211 -20.18 -15.51 -7.38
N VAL A 212 -19.43 -14.49 -7.80
CA VAL A 212 -18.16 -14.13 -7.18
C VAL A 212 -18.37 -12.97 -6.21
N GLY A 213 -18.35 -13.27 -4.91
CA GLY A 213 -18.47 -12.30 -3.81
C GLY A 213 -17.26 -12.26 -2.88
N HIS A 214 -16.13 -12.79 -3.34
CA HIS A 214 -14.83 -12.66 -2.68
C HIS A 214 -13.93 -11.69 -3.46
N GLU A 215 -12.89 -11.19 -2.79
CA GLU A 215 -11.88 -10.33 -3.40
C GLU A 215 -10.52 -11.00 -3.30
N GLU A 216 -9.79 -11.03 -4.42
CA GLU A 216 -8.45 -11.58 -4.49
C GLU A 216 -7.37 -10.56 -4.08
N PRO A 217 -6.18 -11.03 -3.64
CA PRO A 217 -5.76 -12.42 -3.46
C PRO A 217 -6.21 -13.04 -2.12
N LEU A 218 -6.49 -14.36 -2.14
CA LEU A 218 -6.95 -15.12 -0.97
C LEU A 218 -5.81 -15.79 -0.17
N GLY A 219 -4.56 -15.62 -0.59
CA GLY A 219 -3.40 -16.25 0.06
C GLY A 219 -3.49 -17.78 0.08
N PRO A 220 -3.01 -18.45 1.15
CA PRO A 220 -3.07 -19.91 1.30
C PRO A 220 -4.50 -20.48 1.29
N ALA A 221 -5.47 -19.68 1.74
CA ALA A 221 -6.88 -20.05 1.69
C ALA A 221 -7.36 -20.21 0.23
N GLY A 222 -6.82 -19.43 -0.71
CA GLY A 222 -7.14 -19.55 -2.13
C GLY A 222 -6.79 -20.92 -2.72
N ALA A 223 -5.62 -21.46 -2.38
CA ALA A 223 -5.16 -22.76 -2.86
C ALA A 223 -6.01 -23.92 -2.32
N LEU A 224 -6.37 -23.88 -1.04
CA LEU A 224 -7.26 -24.86 -0.43
C LEU A 224 -8.67 -24.78 -1.02
N LEU A 225 -9.22 -23.57 -1.20
CA LEU A 225 -10.53 -23.39 -1.83
C LEU A 225 -10.53 -23.84 -3.30
N ALA A 226 -9.44 -23.62 -4.04
CA ALA A 226 -9.29 -24.10 -5.42
C ALA A 226 -9.26 -25.64 -5.48
N ALA A 227 -8.58 -26.29 -4.54
CA ALA A 227 -8.57 -27.75 -4.44
C ALA A 227 -9.97 -28.30 -4.11
N VAL A 228 -10.68 -27.69 -3.15
CA VAL A 228 -12.08 -28.05 -2.85
C VAL A 228 -12.99 -27.86 -4.07
N LEU A 229 -12.85 -26.74 -4.80
CA LEU A 229 -13.64 -26.48 -6.01
C LEU A 229 -13.41 -27.56 -7.07
N ARG A 230 -12.15 -27.94 -7.31
CA ARG A 230 -11.78 -28.95 -8.30
C ARG A 230 -12.38 -30.30 -7.97
N GLU A 231 -12.29 -30.74 -6.72
CA GLU A 231 -12.82 -32.03 -6.29
C GLU A 231 -14.35 -32.04 -6.36
N ALA A 232 -15.00 -30.99 -5.86
CA ALA A 232 -16.46 -30.85 -5.92
C ALA A 232 -16.99 -30.87 -7.37
N VAL A 233 -16.32 -30.17 -8.30
CA VAL A 233 -16.73 -30.14 -9.72
C VAL A 233 -16.45 -31.48 -10.40
N THR A 234 -15.34 -32.14 -10.06
CA THR A 234 -15.02 -33.48 -10.59
C THR A 234 -16.06 -34.50 -10.17
N ASP A 235 -16.50 -34.46 -8.92
CA ASP A 235 -17.61 -35.30 -8.43
C ASP A 235 -18.92 -35.03 -9.17
N VAL A 236 -19.27 -33.75 -9.39
CA VAL A 236 -20.44 -33.38 -10.20
C VAL A 236 -20.37 -33.94 -11.61
N LEU A 237 -19.19 -33.94 -12.25
CA LEU A 237 -19.01 -34.49 -13.60
C LEU A 237 -19.09 -36.03 -13.64
N ARG A 238 -18.69 -36.71 -12.56
CA ARG A 238 -18.86 -38.17 -12.44
C ARG A 238 -20.33 -38.56 -12.29
N GLN A 239 -21.15 -37.68 -11.71
CA GLN A 239 -22.57 -37.90 -11.52
C GLN A 239 -23.34 -37.57 -12.81
N ALA A 240 -23.64 -38.60 -13.60
CA ALA A 240 -24.33 -38.49 -14.90
C ALA A 240 -25.77 -37.92 -14.85
N ALA A 241 -26.25 -37.43 -13.71
CA ALA A 241 -27.60 -36.94 -13.48
C ALA A 241 -27.69 -35.43 -13.20
N ALA A 242 -26.56 -34.73 -13.05
CA ALA A 242 -26.57 -33.30 -12.76
C ALA A 242 -26.92 -32.46 -13.99
N SER A 243 -27.82 -31.49 -13.85
CA SER A 243 -28.24 -30.56 -14.90
C SER A 243 -27.85 -29.11 -14.60
N LEU A 244 -27.66 -28.76 -13.31
CA LEU A 244 -27.29 -27.42 -12.86
C LEU A 244 -26.29 -27.48 -11.70
N CYS A 245 -25.19 -26.74 -11.84
CA CYS A 245 -24.18 -26.51 -10.82
C CYS A 245 -24.06 -25.00 -10.52
N VAL A 246 -24.14 -24.64 -9.24
CA VAL A 246 -24.00 -23.26 -8.76
C VAL A 246 -22.74 -23.14 -7.92
N ILE A 247 -21.85 -22.24 -8.30
CA ILE A 247 -20.60 -21.92 -7.60
C ILE A 247 -20.72 -20.52 -7.01
N GLU A 248 -20.79 -20.43 -5.69
CA GLU A 248 -20.86 -19.15 -4.95
C GLU A 248 -19.64 -18.97 -4.08
N THR A 249 -19.16 -17.73 -4.01
CA THR A 249 -18.09 -17.35 -3.08
C THR A 249 -18.49 -16.09 -2.35
N ALA A 250 -18.18 -16.00 -1.07
CA ALA A 250 -18.51 -14.84 -0.25
C ALA A 250 -17.43 -14.55 0.79
N TRP A 251 -17.30 -13.28 1.15
CA TRP A 251 -16.44 -12.83 2.24
C TRP A 251 -17.28 -12.24 3.37
N ALA A 252 -17.11 -12.77 4.58
CA ALA A 252 -17.77 -12.27 5.78
C ALA A 252 -16.90 -12.48 7.02
N ASN A 253 -16.81 -11.47 7.89
CA ASN A 253 -16.14 -11.57 9.19
C ASN A 253 -14.67 -12.04 9.14
N GLY A 254 -13.92 -11.66 8.10
CA GLY A 254 -12.53 -12.08 7.92
C GLY A 254 -12.37 -13.56 7.53
N ARG A 255 -13.42 -14.17 7.00
CA ARG A 255 -13.41 -15.53 6.46
C ARG A 255 -13.93 -15.51 5.03
N VAL A 256 -13.36 -16.37 4.21
CA VAL A 256 -13.76 -16.59 2.81
C VAL A 256 -14.49 -17.92 2.76
N SER A 257 -15.62 -17.94 2.08
CA SER A 257 -16.44 -19.13 1.88
C SER A 257 -16.56 -19.45 0.39
N LEU A 258 -16.50 -20.73 0.05
CA LEU A 258 -16.83 -21.30 -1.24
C LEU A 258 -17.99 -22.28 -1.02
N ARG A 259 -19.05 -22.15 -1.80
CA ARG A 259 -20.17 -23.08 -1.84
C ARG A 259 -20.38 -23.59 -3.27
N VAL A 260 -20.38 -24.90 -3.44
CA VAL A 260 -20.68 -25.57 -4.71
C VAL A 260 -21.94 -26.40 -4.51
N THR A 261 -23.00 -26.11 -5.27
CA THR A 261 -24.30 -26.79 -5.16
C THR A 261 -24.68 -27.45 -6.49
N SER A 262 -25.09 -28.71 -6.46
CA SER A 262 -25.49 -29.49 -7.65
C SER A 262 -26.76 -30.29 -7.42
N ASP A 263 -27.55 -30.48 -8.47
CA ASP A 263 -28.86 -31.16 -8.45
C ASP A 263 -28.80 -32.68 -8.72
N GLY A 264 -27.62 -33.26 -8.94
CA GLY A 264 -27.45 -34.66 -9.37
C GLY A 264 -27.33 -35.76 -8.29
N ALA A 265 -27.72 -35.53 -7.04
CA ALA A 265 -27.18 -36.22 -5.85
C ALA A 265 -27.27 -37.79 -5.78
N ARG A 266 -26.19 -38.41 -5.27
CA ARG A 266 -26.21 -39.55 -4.31
C ARG A 266 -25.91 -39.06 -2.87
N THR A 267 -26.10 -39.92 -1.88
CA THR A 267 -25.93 -39.68 -0.42
C THR A 267 -24.64 -38.94 -0.06
N ALA A 268 -24.71 -38.10 0.98
CA ALA A 268 -23.59 -37.33 1.53
C ALA A 268 -22.56 -38.23 2.26
N ASP A 269 -21.84 -39.06 1.52
CA ASP A 269 -20.66 -39.75 2.04
C ASP A 269 -19.42 -38.85 1.89
N ASP A 270 -18.66 -38.69 2.97
CA ASP A 270 -17.41 -37.91 3.01
C ASP A 270 -16.26 -38.54 2.20
N ALA A 271 -16.47 -39.75 1.66
CA ALA A 271 -15.42 -40.59 1.06
C ALA A 271 -14.82 -40.07 -0.26
N PHE A 272 -15.35 -38.99 -0.86
CA PHE A 272 -14.84 -38.44 -2.13
C PHE A 272 -13.88 -37.25 -1.95
N LEU A 273 -13.77 -36.68 -0.74
CA LEU A 273 -12.95 -35.47 -0.50
C LEU A 273 -11.54 -35.79 0.05
N ASP A 274 -11.14 -37.07 0.11
CA ASP A 274 -9.84 -37.54 0.59
C ASP A 274 -9.35 -36.79 1.85
N ASP A 275 -8.13 -36.24 1.83
CA ASP A 275 -7.47 -35.52 2.93
C ASP A 275 -7.84 -34.02 3.00
N LEU A 276 -8.71 -33.52 2.12
CA LEU A 276 -9.10 -32.10 2.11
C LEU A 276 -9.79 -31.63 3.40
N PRO A 277 -10.70 -32.41 4.04
CA PRO A 277 -11.30 -32.01 5.31
C PRO A 277 -10.24 -31.74 6.39
N ALA A 278 -9.26 -32.63 6.54
CA ALA A 278 -8.17 -32.50 7.51
C ALA A 278 -7.31 -31.26 7.22
N ARG A 279 -6.92 -31.05 5.95
CA ARG A 279 -6.13 -29.88 5.54
C ARG A 279 -6.86 -28.56 5.71
N VAL A 280 -8.19 -28.54 5.52
CA VAL A 280 -9.02 -27.35 5.77
C VAL A 280 -9.14 -27.06 7.26
N GLU A 281 -9.27 -28.09 8.10
CA GLU A 281 -9.29 -27.94 9.56
C GLU A 281 -7.94 -27.49 10.13
N GLU A 282 -6.82 -28.04 9.64
CA GLU A 282 -5.46 -27.60 10.00
C GLU A 282 -5.21 -26.13 9.69
N ALA A 283 -5.78 -25.63 8.59
CA ALA A 283 -5.75 -24.21 8.23
C ALA A 283 -6.73 -23.34 9.04
N GLY A 284 -7.38 -23.89 10.07
CA GLY A 284 -8.36 -23.22 10.92
C GLY A 284 -9.70 -22.95 10.22
N GLY A 285 -9.98 -23.67 9.13
CA GLY A 285 -11.19 -23.63 8.34
C GLY A 285 -12.23 -24.68 8.74
N ARG A 286 -13.30 -24.78 7.96
CA ARG A 286 -14.32 -25.83 8.09
C ARG A 286 -14.81 -26.21 6.71
N LEU A 287 -14.84 -27.51 6.40
CA LEU A 287 -15.45 -28.08 5.20
C LEU A 287 -16.70 -28.85 5.61
N VAL A 288 -17.82 -28.64 4.93
CA VAL A 288 -19.08 -29.30 5.23
C VAL A 288 -19.79 -29.71 3.95
N THR A 289 -20.16 -30.98 3.87
CA THR A 289 -20.99 -31.57 2.82
C THR A 289 -22.41 -31.73 3.37
N ARG A 290 -23.44 -31.24 2.66
CA ARG A 290 -24.85 -31.38 3.07
C ARG A 290 -25.77 -31.56 1.88
N LEU A 291 -26.89 -32.25 2.11
CA LEU A 291 -28.07 -32.13 1.26
C LEU A 291 -28.90 -30.92 1.71
N THR A 292 -29.23 -30.04 0.77
CA THR A 292 -30.14 -28.91 0.98
C THR A 292 -31.58 -29.40 1.11
N ASP A 293 -32.48 -28.57 1.66
CA ASP A 293 -33.91 -28.88 1.81
C ASP A 293 -34.60 -29.18 0.47
N GLU A 294 -34.02 -28.73 -0.65
CA GLU A 294 -34.46 -29.01 -2.02
C GLU A 294 -33.88 -30.30 -2.62
N GLY A 295 -33.13 -31.09 -1.84
CA GLY A 295 -32.51 -32.34 -2.30
C GLY A 295 -31.23 -32.16 -3.15
N ARG A 296 -30.65 -30.96 -3.20
CA ARG A 296 -29.38 -30.69 -3.89
C ARG A 296 -28.18 -30.94 -2.98
N LEU A 297 -27.10 -31.49 -3.51
CA LEU A 297 -25.83 -31.65 -2.79
C LEU A 297 -25.10 -30.31 -2.74
N SER A 298 -24.65 -29.90 -1.55
CA SER A 298 -23.89 -28.67 -1.31
C SER A 298 -22.59 -28.97 -0.58
N VAL A 299 -21.46 -28.57 -1.16
CA VAL A 299 -20.13 -28.59 -0.54
C VAL A 299 -19.78 -27.15 -0.15
N GLU A 300 -19.56 -26.89 1.14
CA GLU A 300 -19.23 -25.57 1.67
C GLU A 300 -17.90 -25.58 2.44
N ALA A 301 -16.92 -24.82 1.95
CA ALA A 301 -15.63 -24.62 2.60
C ALA A 301 -15.52 -23.19 3.12
N THR A 302 -15.09 -23.02 4.37
CA THR A 302 -14.87 -21.71 4.99
C THR A 302 -13.47 -21.62 5.60
N LEU A 303 -12.65 -20.68 5.15
CA LEU A 303 -11.26 -20.51 5.60
C LEU A 303 -11.00 -19.09 6.12
N PRO A 304 -10.12 -18.90 7.12
CA PRO A 304 -9.72 -17.58 7.58
C PRO A 304 -8.88 -16.83 6.52
N ASP A 305 -9.17 -15.54 6.34
CA ASP A 305 -8.43 -14.66 5.45
C ASP A 305 -7.17 -14.13 6.17
N LEU A 306 -6.09 -14.91 6.07
CA LEU A 306 -4.79 -14.59 6.69
C LEU A 306 -3.96 -13.58 5.87
N GLY A 307 -4.44 -13.14 4.70
CA GLY A 307 -3.66 -12.36 3.74
C GLY A 307 -3.81 -10.84 3.81
N ARG A 308 -4.69 -10.31 4.68
CA ARG A 308 -4.96 -8.86 4.75
C ARG A 308 -4.29 -8.21 5.95
N PRO A 309 -3.45 -7.17 5.76
CA PRO A 309 -3.17 -6.22 6.82
C PRO A 309 -4.51 -5.66 7.31
N ARG A 310 -4.81 -5.78 8.60
CA ARG A 310 -6.00 -5.11 9.19
C ARG A 310 -5.93 -3.64 8.80
N ALA A 311 -6.91 -3.19 8.00
CA ALA A 311 -7.07 -1.77 7.73
C ALA A 311 -7.10 -1.04 9.08
N ASP A 312 -6.23 -0.04 9.26
CA ASP A 312 -6.15 0.78 10.47
C ASP A 312 -7.48 1.54 10.66
N ASN A 313 -8.45 0.85 11.26
CA ASN A 313 -9.77 1.38 11.56
C ASN A 313 -9.70 2.49 12.60
N ASP A 314 -8.65 2.52 13.43
CA ASP A 314 -8.55 3.46 14.54
C ASP A 314 -8.35 4.88 14.04
N SER A 315 -7.51 5.07 13.01
CA SER A 315 -7.33 6.39 12.41
C SER A 315 -8.62 6.93 11.77
N TYR A 316 -9.46 6.09 11.15
CA TYR A 316 -10.74 6.52 10.54
C TYR A 316 -11.84 6.74 11.57
N ARG A 317 -11.89 5.90 12.61
CA ARG A 317 -12.77 6.10 13.77
C ARG A 317 -12.44 7.41 14.46
N LEU A 318 -11.17 7.74 14.64
CA LEU A 318 -10.73 9.03 15.18
C LEU A 318 -11.20 10.19 14.30
N SER A 319 -11.09 10.09 12.96
CA SER A 319 -11.63 11.09 12.03
C SER A 319 -13.14 11.30 12.20
N MET A 320 -13.90 10.21 12.32
CA MET A 320 -15.35 10.24 12.49
C MET A 320 -15.77 10.80 13.85
N VAL A 321 -15.08 10.40 14.93
CA VAL A 321 -15.33 10.91 16.28
C VAL A 321 -15.08 12.41 16.33
N LEU A 322 -13.96 12.86 15.76
CA LEU A 322 -13.60 14.27 15.66
C LEU A 322 -14.61 15.06 14.85
N ALA A 323 -15.06 14.49 13.72
CA ALA A 323 -16.10 15.11 12.91
C ALA A 323 -17.44 15.23 13.64
N GLY A 324 -17.86 14.15 14.30
CA GLY A 324 -19.06 14.11 15.13
C GLY A 324 -19.00 15.11 16.29
N ALA A 325 -17.85 15.25 16.94
CA ALA A 325 -17.65 16.19 18.04
C ALA A 325 -17.80 17.66 17.59
N VAL A 326 -17.27 18.00 16.41
CA VAL A 326 -17.44 19.35 15.81
C VAL A 326 -18.93 19.62 15.52
N VAL A 327 -19.61 18.68 14.86
CA VAL A 327 -21.05 18.81 14.55
C VAL A 327 -21.86 18.96 15.84
N LEU A 328 -21.59 18.13 16.85
CA LEU A 328 -22.23 18.20 18.15
C LEU A 328 -21.99 19.55 18.84
N GLY A 329 -20.79 20.12 18.73
CA GLY A 329 -20.49 21.46 19.22
C GLY A 329 -21.37 22.54 18.58
N PHE A 330 -21.56 22.50 17.26
CA PHE A 330 -22.45 23.44 16.58
C PHE A 330 -23.92 23.25 16.99
N VAL A 331 -24.37 22.00 17.15
CA VAL A 331 -25.72 21.67 17.64
C VAL A 331 -25.93 22.20 19.06
N ALA A 332 -24.99 21.95 19.97
CA ALA A 332 -25.04 22.44 21.34
C ALA A 332 -25.11 23.97 21.39
N LYS A 333 -24.30 24.65 20.57
CA LYS A 333 -24.34 26.12 20.44
C LYS A 333 -25.72 26.62 19.97
N GLY A 334 -26.32 25.98 18.97
CA GLY A 334 -27.66 26.32 18.50
C GLY A 334 -28.75 26.12 19.57
N LEU A 335 -28.67 25.02 20.33
CA LEU A 335 -29.62 24.72 21.39
C LEU A 335 -29.52 25.69 22.58
N MET A 336 -28.32 26.16 22.92
CA MET A 336 -28.14 27.14 24.00
C MET A 336 -28.78 28.51 23.71
N GLN A 337 -28.96 28.85 22.44
CA GLN A 337 -29.66 30.08 22.03
C GLN A 337 -31.19 29.89 22.00
N THR A 338 -31.69 28.67 22.21
CA THR A 338 -33.11 28.33 22.12
C THR A 338 -33.77 28.43 23.50
N PRO A 339 -34.94 29.07 23.62
CA PRO A 339 -35.66 29.15 24.88
C PRO A 339 -36.12 27.76 25.35
N ALA A 340 -36.16 27.55 26.68
CA ALA A 340 -36.34 26.22 27.29
C ALA A 340 -37.59 25.45 26.80
N HIS A 341 -38.70 26.15 26.53
CA HIS A 341 -39.94 25.54 26.05
C HIS A 341 -39.86 25.03 24.60
N LEU A 342 -38.90 25.51 23.80
CA LEU A 342 -38.67 25.09 22.41
C LEU A 342 -37.47 24.15 22.27
N LEU A 343 -36.81 23.78 23.36
CA LEU A 343 -35.55 23.05 23.34
C LEU A 343 -35.73 21.61 22.83
N ALA A 344 -36.78 20.91 23.26
CA ALA A 344 -37.11 19.57 22.78
C ALA A 344 -37.42 19.51 21.27
N PRO A 345 -38.34 20.34 20.71
CA PRO A 345 -38.59 20.32 19.27
C PRO A 345 -37.37 20.77 18.45
N ALA A 346 -36.62 21.77 18.93
CA ALA A 346 -35.37 22.20 18.27
C ALA A 346 -34.32 21.09 18.22
N ALA A 347 -34.15 20.35 19.32
CA ALA A 347 -33.21 19.22 19.40
C ALA A 347 -33.62 18.08 18.48
N ALA A 348 -34.92 17.75 18.41
CA ALA A 348 -35.43 16.71 17.51
C ALA A 348 -35.20 17.08 16.02
N LEU A 349 -35.45 18.33 15.65
CA LEU A 349 -35.21 18.84 14.29
C LEU A 349 -33.72 18.85 13.93
N LEU A 350 -32.85 19.30 14.85
CA LEU A 350 -31.40 19.28 14.64
C LEU A 350 -30.85 17.86 14.53
N ALA A 351 -31.34 16.92 15.35
CA ALA A 351 -30.99 15.51 15.25
C ALA A 351 -31.41 14.93 13.89
N ALA A 352 -32.60 15.26 13.39
CA ALA A 352 -33.05 14.85 12.07
C ALA A 352 -32.18 15.43 10.94
N ILE A 353 -31.80 16.72 11.03
CA ILE A 353 -30.89 17.38 10.09
C ILE A 353 -29.53 16.68 10.06
N VAL A 354 -28.93 16.43 11.23
CA VAL A 354 -27.62 15.76 11.33
C VAL A 354 -27.68 14.32 10.83
N ALA A 355 -28.72 13.56 11.17
CA ALA A 355 -28.92 12.20 10.67
C ALA A 355 -29.04 12.18 9.14
N LEU A 356 -29.77 13.14 8.56
CA LEU A 356 -29.91 13.27 7.12
C LEU A 356 -28.59 13.64 6.44
N GLN A 357 -27.78 14.51 7.05
CA GLN A 357 -26.44 14.85 6.55
C GLN A 357 -25.49 13.65 6.53
N LEU A 358 -25.43 12.88 7.63
CA LEU A 358 -24.56 11.71 7.74
C LEU A 358 -24.95 10.60 6.74
N THR A 359 -26.24 10.43 6.49
CA THR A 359 -26.76 9.44 5.53
C THR A 359 -26.71 9.91 4.07
N SER A 360 -26.65 11.23 3.81
CA SER A 360 -26.57 11.83 2.48
C SER A 360 -25.18 11.73 1.83
N VAL A 361 -24.19 11.14 2.51
CA VAL A 361 -22.86 10.87 1.96
C VAL A 361 -22.91 9.86 0.78
N LYS A 362 -24.00 9.11 0.63
CA LYS A 362 -24.23 8.16 -0.47
C LYS A 362 -25.22 8.75 -1.50
N GLY A 363 -24.70 9.31 -2.60
CA GLY A 363 -25.46 9.61 -3.82
C GLY A 363 -26.21 10.96 -3.88
N ARG A 364 -26.56 11.37 -5.11
CA ARG A 364 -27.38 12.57 -5.41
C ARG A 364 -28.87 12.27 -5.20
N HIS A 365 -29.37 12.50 -3.99
CA HIS A 365 -30.81 12.38 -3.72
C HIS A 365 -31.44 13.77 -3.58
N MET A 366 -31.91 14.35 -4.69
CA MET A 366 -32.57 15.68 -4.69
C MET A 366 -33.74 15.76 -3.69
N GLY A 367 -34.48 14.67 -3.48
CA GLY A 367 -35.55 14.60 -2.47
C GLY A 367 -35.06 14.81 -1.04
N ARG A 368 -33.85 14.34 -0.69
CA ARG A 368 -33.27 14.57 0.65
C ARG A 368 -32.84 16.02 0.84
N LEU A 369 -32.31 16.67 -0.20
CA LEU A 369 -32.01 18.10 -0.16
C LEU A 369 -33.28 18.94 0.00
N ALA A 370 -34.39 18.55 -0.66
CA ALA A 370 -35.68 19.20 -0.48
C ALA A 370 -36.19 19.07 0.97
N VAL A 371 -36.11 17.87 1.56
CA VAL A 371 -36.45 17.64 2.98
C VAL A 371 -35.54 18.43 3.91
N LEU A 372 -34.22 18.46 3.65
CA LEU A 372 -33.27 19.25 4.43
C LEU A 372 -33.59 20.75 4.36
N THR A 373 -33.96 21.24 3.18
CA THR A 373 -34.36 22.64 2.96
C THR A 373 -35.63 22.95 3.75
N ALA A 374 -36.64 22.07 3.68
CA ALA A 374 -37.88 22.20 4.44
C ALA A 374 -37.61 22.22 5.96
N LEU A 375 -36.82 21.28 6.47
CA LEU A 375 -36.45 21.21 7.90
C LEU A 375 -35.64 22.42 8.38
N THR A 376 -34.94 23.10 7.47
CA THR A 376 -34.16 24.29 7.81
C THR A 376 -35.02 25.56 7.83
N TYR A 377 -35.88 25.77 6.82
CA TYR A 377 -36.67 27.00 6.68
C TYR A 377 -38.05 26.96 7.34
N LEU A 378 -38.73 25.81 7.38
CA LEU A 378 -40.10 25.71 7.92
C LEU A 378 -40.19 26.07 9.43
N PRO A 379 -39.21 25.72 10.28
CA PRO A 379 -39.24 26.11 11.69
C PRO A 379 -38.88 27.58 11.95
N LEU A 380 -38.36 28.30 10.95
CA LEU A 380 -37.85 29.66 11.11
C LEU A 380 -38.90 30.66 11.65
N PRO A 381 -40.18 30.65 11.20
CA PRO A 381 -41.22 31.52 11.75
C PRO A 381 -41.59 31.20 13.20
N LEU A 382 -41.42 29.94 13.64
CA LEU A 382 -41.79 29.47 14.97
C LEU A 382 -40.66 29.67 15.99
N LEU A 383 -39.43 29.37 15.59
CA LEU A 383 -38.24 29.41 16.46
C LEU A 383 -37.53 30.78 16.40
N GLY A 384 -37.80 31.58 15.37
CA GLY A 384 -37.31 32.96 15.24
C GLY A 384 -35.78 33.05 15.25
N ARG A 385 -35.25 33.95 16.08
CA ARG A 385 -33.82 34.34 16.10
C ARG A 385 -32.87 33.18 16.45
N SER A 386 -33.30 32.24 17.30
CA SER A 386 -32.46 31.11 17.73
C SER A 386 -32.16 30.12 16.60
N TRP A 387 -32.99 30.10 15.56
CA TRP A 387 -32.88 29.17 14.44
C TRP A 387 -32.01 29.69 13.28
N LEU A 388 -31.64 30.98 13.29
CA LEU A 388 -30.83 31.59 12.23
C LEU A 388 -29.45 30.91 12.04
N GLY A 389 -28.87 30.36 13.11
CA GLY A 389 -27.60 29.63 13.04
C GLY A 389 -27.71 28.29 12.29
N VAL A 390 -28.92 27.72 12.17
CA VAL A 390 -29.14 26.40 11.56
C VAL A 390 -29.03 26.44 10.04
N LEU A 391 -29.18 27.61 9.39
CA LEU A 391 -29.05 27.75 7.93
C LEU A 391 -27.69 27.28 7.39
N GLY A 392 -26.63 27.36 8.21
CA GLY A 392 -25.30 26.84 7.86
C GLY A 392 -25.27 25.33 7.60
N PHE A 393 -26.18 24.58 8.24
CA PHE A 393 -26.33 23.13 8.04
C PHE A 393 -26.97 22.77 6.69
N LEU A 394 -27.62 23.70 6.00
CA LEU A 394 -28.11 23.47 4.64
C LEU A 394 -27.03 23.74 3.59
N ALA A 395 -26.24 24.81 3.78
CA ALA A 395 -25.25 25.25 2.80
C ALA A 395 -24.08 24.27 2.63
N GLY A 396 -23.66 23.56 3.69
CA GLY A 396 -22.61 22.53 3.59
C GLY A 396 -22.97 21.36 2.65
N PRO A 397 -24.13 20.69 2.83
CA PRO A 397 -24.62 19.66 1.92
C PRO A 397 -24.87 20.13 0.48
N VAL A 398 -25.29 21.38 0.29
CA VAL A 398 -25.37 22.00 -1.05
C VAL A 398 -24.00 22.02 -1.73
N LEU A 399 -22.94 22.38 -0.99
CA LEU A 399 -21.56 22.36 -1.51
C LEU A 399 -21.09 20.96 -1.90
N LEU A 400 -21.60 19.91 -1.24
CA LEU A 400 -21.27 18.52 -1.56
C LEU A 400 -22.06 17.96 -2.77
N SER A 401 -23.25 18.48 -3.03
CA SER A 401 -24.21 17.83 -3.95
C SER A 401 -24.15 18.35 -5.40
N PHE A 402 -23.63 19.57 -5.59
CA PHE A 402 -23.57 20.23 -6.88
C PHE A 402 -22.12 20.50 -7.33
N SER A 403 -21.93 20.69 -8.63
CA SER A 403 -20.64 21.19 -9.15
C SER A 403 -20.36 22.58 -8.59
N TRP A 404 -19.08 22.92 -8.40
CA TRP A 404 -18.66 24.20 -7.81
C TRP A 404 -19.32 25.45 -8.42
N ARG A 405 -19.59 25.44 -9.75
CA ARG A 405 -20.26 26.53 -10.48
C ARG A 405 -21.70 26.82 -10.01
N VAL A 406 -22.40 25.81 -9.50
CA VAL A 406 -23.78 25.90 -9.01
C VAL A 406 -23.80 25.92 -7.47
N ALA A 407 -22.91 25.14 -6.86
CA ALA A 407 -22.79 25.00 -5.42
C ALA A 407 -22.46 26.33 -4.72
N VAL A 408 -21.47 27.07 -5.23
CA VAL A 408 -21.03 28.35 -4.64
C VAL A 408 -22.13 29.42 -4.66
N PRO A 409 -22.79 29.73 -5.80
CA PRO A 409 -23.87 30.72 -5.79
C PRO A 409 -25.06 30.28 -4.94
N LEU A 410 -25.40 28.98 -4.89
CA LEU A 410 -26.51 28.49 -4.08
C LEU A 410 -26.19 28.57 -2.57
N ALA A 411 -24.97 28.25 -2.15
CA ALA A 411 -24.52 28.45 -0.78
C ALA A 411 -24.49 29.94 -0.40
N GLY A 412 -24.08 30.80 -1.35
CA GLY A 412 -24.17 32.26 -1.21
C GLY A 412 -25.61 32.75 -1.04
N LEU A 413 -26.56 32.17 -1.79
CA LEU A 413 -27.98 32.47 -1.65
C LEU A 413 -28.53 32.06 -0.29
N VAL A 414 -28.15 30.88 0.22
CA VAL A 414 -28.52 30.44 1.58
C VAL A 414 -27.97 31.41 2.62
N ALA A 415 -26.71 31.83 2.49
CA ALA A 415 -26.12 32.83 3.39
C ALA A 415 -26.84 34.19 3.31
N ALA A 416 -27.12 34.69 2.10
CA ALA A 416 -27.87 35.93 1.89
C ALA A 416 -29.29 35.84 2.51
N SER A 417 -29.94 34.68 2.40
CA SER A 417 -31.25 34.45 3.02
C SER A 417 -31.21 34.52 4.55
N ALA A 418 -30.10 34.14 5.20
CA ALA A 418 -29.91 34.30 6.63
C ALA A 418 -29.82 35.79 7.02
N GLY A 419 -29.14 36.61 6.21
CA GLY A 419 -29.10 38.07 6.37
C GLY A 419 -30.48 38.71 6.21
N VAL A 420 -31.22 38.34 5.16
CA VAL A 420 -32.60 38.80 4.91
C VAL A 420 -33.53 38.38 6.04
N ALA A 421 -33.48 37.13 6.49
CA ALA A 421 -34.25 36.66 7.64
C ALA A 421 -33.91 37.44 8.91
N GLY A 422 -32.63 37.74 9.14
CA GLY A 422 -32.19 38.59 10.24
C GLY A 422 -32.77 40.00 10.16
N HIS A 423 -32.82 40.59 8.97
CA HIS A 423 -33.45 41.89 8.73
C HIS A 423 -34.96 41.87 9.04
N LEU A 424 -35.67 40.85 8.53
CA LEU A 424 -37.11 40.66 8.79
C LEU A 424 -37.42 40.45 10.28
N LEU A 425 -36.50 39.84 11.04
CA LEU A 425 -36.61 39.66 12.49
C LEU A 425 -36.15 40.89 13.30
N GLY A 426 -35.87 42.01 12.64
CA GLY A 426 -35.51 43.29 13.26
C GLY A 426 -34.15 43.29 13.97
N LEU A 427 -33.19 42.48 13.49
CA LEU A 427 -31.84 42.48 14.05
C LEU A 427 -31.04 43.71 13.61
N PRO A 428 -30.11 44.22 14.45
CA PRO A 428 -29.22 45.31 14.04
C PRO A 428 -28.28 44.85 12.92
N VAL A 429 -27.81 45.80 12.09
CA VAL A 429 -26.95 45.50 10.92
C VAL A 429 -25.72 44.64 11.28
N PRO A 430 -24.97 44.90 12.37
CA PRO A 430 -23.84 44.06 12.75
C PRO A 430 -24.24 42.59 13.01
N ALA A 431 -25.41 42.35 13.59
CA ALA A 431 -25.91 40.99 13.82
C ALA A 431 -26.31 40.30 12.50
N GLN A 432 -26.92 41.02 11.56
CA GLN A 432 -27.24 40.49 10.22
C GLN A 432 -25.98 40.04 9.47
N VAL A 433 -24.94 40.88 9.48
CA VAL A 433 -23.63 40.55 8.89
C VAL A 433 -23.02 39.33 9.58
N ASN A 434 -23.05 39.29 10.92
CA ASN A 434 -22.53 38.15 11.69
C ASN A 434 -23.24 36.83 11.36
N TYR A 435 -24.58 36.80 11.28
CA TYR A 435 -25.31 35.58 10.93
C TYR A 435 -25.06 35.14 9.48
N THR A 436 -24.94 36.09 8.55
CA THR A 436 -24.61 35.83 7.14
C THR A 436 -23.23 35.18 7.03
N LEU A 437 -22.20 35.76 7.66
CA LEU A 437 -20.85 35.22 7.66
C LEU A 437 -20.77 33.89 8.44
N SER A 438 -21.42 33.78 9.59
CA SER A 438 -21.46 32.53 10.38
C SER A 438 -22.10 31.38 9.61
N THR A 439 -23.09 31.66 8.76
CA THR A 439 -23.71 30.68 7.86
C THR A 439 -22.68 30.14 6.85
N LEU A 440 -21.88 31.02 6.23
CA LEU A 440 -20.79 30.63 5.32
C LEU A 440 -19.69 29.85 6.03
N VAL A 441 -19.28 30.28 7.24
CA VAL A 441 -18.28 29.57 8.04
C VAL A 441 -18.76 28.17 8.39
N THR A 442 -19.98 28.03 8.90
CA THR A 442 -20.56 26.73 9.25
C THR A 442 -20.65 25.83 8.01
N ALA A 443 -21.08 26.38 6.87
CA ALA A 443 -21.11 25.65 5.60
C ALA A 443 -19.72 25.14 5.20
N MET A 444 -18.70 26.01 5.26
CA MET A 444 -17.32 25.66 4.88
C MET A 444 -16.72 24.62 5.83
N VAL A 445 -16.99 24.71 7.13
CA VAL A 445 -16.50 23.73 8.11
C VAL A 445 -17.15 22.37 7.91
N LEU A 446 -18.48 22.31 7.79
CA LEU A 446 -19.19 21.06 7.54
C LEU A 446 -18.77 20.43 6.21
N TYR A 447 -18.66 21.24 5.15
CA TYR A 447 -18.15 20.80 3.85
C TYR A 447 -16.72 20.26 3.97
N GLY A 448 -15.81 21.02 4.57
CA GLY A 448 -14.40 20.63 4.74
C GLY A 448 -14.26 19.33 5.52
N LEU A 449 -14.96 19.21 6.65
CA LEU A 449 -14.90 18.04 7.53
C LEU A 449 -15.41 16.76 6.85
N ILE A 450 -16.59 16.83 6.21
CA ILE A 450 -17.16 15.70 5.48
C ILE A 450 -16.30 15.37 4.25
N LYS A 451 -15.85 16.38 3.51
CA LYS A 451 -15.05 16.18 2.31
C LYS A 451 -13.67 15.62 2.62
N LEU A 452 -13.01 16.06 3.69
CA LEU A 452 -11.74 15.48 4.14
C LEU A 452 -11.94 14.02 4.60
N ALA A 453 -13.02 13.71 5.33
CA ALA A 453 -13.33 12.33 5.69
C ALA A 453 -13.54 11.43 4.46
N GLN A 454 -14.24 11.92 3.43
CA GLN A 454 -14.38 11.23 2.14
C GLN A 454 -13.03 11.03 1.45
N ILE A 455 -12.19 12.06 1.39
CA ILE A 455 -10.85 12.00 0.78
C ILE A 455 -9.97 11.01 1.53
N ILE A 456 -10.04 10.95 2.86
CA ILE A 456 -9.30 9.96 3.68
C ILE A 456 -9.75 8.55 3.30
N LYS A 457 -11.05 8.32 3.20
CA LYS A 457 -11.58 7.02 2.79
C LYS A 457 -11.12 6.64 1.38
N GLU A 458 -11.32 7.52 0.40
CA GLU A 458 -10.91 7.29 -0.99
C GLU A 458 -9.39 7.05 -1.10
N SER A 459 -8.59 7.79 -0.33
CA SER A 459 -7.13 7.62 -0.31
C SER A 459 -6.70 6.28 0.30
N ARG A 460 -7.44 5.74 1.28
CA ARG A 460 -7.19 4.41 1.83
C ARG A 460 -7.59 3.34 0.84
N ASP A 461 -8.79 3.43 0.28
CA ASP A 461 -9.29 2.49 -0.71
C ASP A 461 -8.32 2.41 -1.90
N SER A 462 -7.79 3.55 -2.36
CA SER A 462 -6.76 3.63 -3.40
C SER A 462 -5.41 3.05 -2.98
N ARG A 463 -4.96 3.31 -1.74
CA ARG A 463 -3.72 2.74 -1.21
C ARG A 463 -3.79 1.22 -1.16
N ASP A 464 -4.89 0.69 -0.66
CA ASP A 464 -5.09 -0.74 -0.50
C ASP A 464 -5.24 -1.41 -1.88
N ALA A 465 -5.90 -0.75 -2.84
CA ALA A 465 -5.96 -1.20 -4.22
C ALA A 465 -4.58 -1.24 -4.90
N LEU A 466 -3.72 -0.24 -4.66
CA LEU A 466 -2.35 -0.22 -5.17
C LEU A 466 -1.50 -1.36 -4.59
N ALA A 467 -1.60 -1.62 -3.29
CA ALA A 467 -0.89 -2.75 -2.68
C ALA A 467 -1.35 -4.09 -3.26
N ARG A 468 -2.66 -4.28 -3.45
CA ARG A 468 -3.19 -5.49 -4.12
C ARG A 468 -2.69 -5.62 -5.55
N ALA A 469 -2.69 -4.52 -6.31
CA ALA A 469 -2.20 -4.53 -7.69
C ALA A 469 -0.71 -4.90 -7.76
N ALA A 470 0.11 -4.38 -6.84
CA ALA A 470 1.53 -4.70 -6.77
C ALA A 470 1.80 -6.18 -6.48
N VAL A 471 1.01 -6.79 -5.57
CA VAL A 471 1.07 -8.24 -5.30
C VAL A 471 0.70 -9.06 -6.53
N VAL A 472 -0.38 -8.70 -7.24
CA VAL A 472 -0.80 -9.39 -8.47
C VAL A 472 0.25 -9.25 -9.58
N GLU A 473 0.82 -8.06 -9.75
CA GLU A 473 1.89 -7.83 -10.73
C GLU A 473 3.11 -8.70 -10.44
N GLU A 474 3.53 -8.79 -9.18
CA GLU A 474 4.66 -9.63 -8.78
C GLU A 474 4.37 -11.12 -9.02
N ARG A 475 3.16 -11.60 -8.73
CA ARG A 475 2.73 -12.97 -9.04
C ARG A 475 2.78 -13.25 -10.54
N LEU A 476 2.27 -12.35 -11.37
CA LEU A 476 2.28 -12.51 -12.83
C LEU A 476 3.70 -12.49 -13.40
N ARG A 477 4.58 -11.65 -12.83
CA ARG A 477 6.01 -11.63 -13.15
C ARG A 477 6.64 -12.97 -12.79
N ALA A 478 6.48 -13.44 -11.56
CA ALA A 478 7.02 -14.71 -11.11
C ALA A 478 6.50 -15.89 -11.95
N ALA A 479 5.21 -15.94 -12.27
CA ALA A 479 4.64 -16.99 -13.11
C ALA A 479 5.27 -17.02 -14.52
N ARG A 480 5.56 -15.84 -15.09
CA ARG A 480 6.24 -15.73 -16.39
C ARG A 480 7.69 -16.20 -16.29
N ASP A 481 8.43 -15.69 -15.31
CA ASP A 481 9.84 -16.05 -15.10
C ASP A 481 9.99 -17.56 -14.83
N LEU A 482 9.08 -18.15 -14.06
CA LEU A 482 9.01 -19.59 -13.83
C LEU A 482 8.69 -20.37 -15.11
N HIS A 483 7.73 -19.90 -15.91
CA HIS A 483 7.36 -20.57 -17.14
C HIS A 483 8.53 -20.58 -18.14
N ASP A 484 9.21 -19.46 -18.29
CA ASP A 484 10.33 -19.32 -19.23
C ASP A 484 11.54 -20.14 -18.78
N LEU A 485 11.87 -20.12 -17.49
CA LEU A 485 13.04 -20.80 -16.91
C LEU A 485 12.83 -22.31 -16.72
N LEU A 486 11.70 -22.72 -16.14
CA LEU A 486 11.43 -24.12 -15.79
C LEU A 486 10.68 -24.88 -16.88
N GLY A 487 9.86 -24.20 -17.67
CA GLY A 487 9.07 -24.83 -18.73
C GLY A 487 9.95 -25.56 -19.75
N HIS A 488 11.07 -24.96 -20.14
CA HIS A 488 12.03 -25.55 -21.07
C HIS A 488 12.81 -26.71 -20.42
N SER A 489 13.34 -26.51 -19.22
CA SER A 489 14.18 -27.50 -18.53
C SER A 489 13.38 -28.75 -18.13
N LEU A 490 12.18 -28.58 -17.56
CA LEU A 490 11.31 -29.70 -17.18
C LEU A 490 10.81 -30.47 -18.41
N ALA A 491 10.51 -29.79 -19.53
CA ALA A 491 10.13 -30.45 -20.77
C ALA A 491 11.28 -31.29 -21.35
N ALA A 492 12.52 -30.77 -21.32
CA ALA A 492 13.71 -31.50 -21.74
C ALA A 492 13.97 -32.74 -20.88
N ILE A 493 13.85 -32.60 -19.54
CA ILE A 493 13.99 -33.72 -18.59
C ILE A 493 12.94 -34.81 -18.88
N LEU A 494 11.67 -34.44 -19.10
CA LEU A 494 10.60 -35.40 -19.40
C LEU A 494 10.84 -36.16 -20.71
N ILE A 495 11.30 -35.47 -21.77
CA ILE A 495 11.60 -36.09 -23.06
C ILE A 495 12.77 -37.07 -22.92
N LYS A 496 13.85 -36.67 -22.22
CA LYS A 496 15.00 -37.57 -21.98
C LYS A 496 14.65 -38.77 -21.11
N CYS A 497 13.79 -38.60 -20.09
CA CYS A 497 13.28 -39.73 -19.32
C CYS A 497 12.52 -40.74 -20.20
N GLU A 498 11.71 -40.26 -21.17
CA GLU A 498 11.01 -41.14 -22.10
C GLU A 498 11.97 -41.81 -23.11
N LEU A 499 13.04 -41.12 -23.50
CA LEU A 499 14.07 -41.65 -24.39
C LEU A 499 14.90 -42.74 -23.70
N ALA A 500 15.34 -42.51 -22.46
CA ALA A 500 16.07 -43.48 -21.62
C ALA A 500 15.29 -44.78 -21.46
N ARG A 501 13.96 -44.68 -21.27
CA ARG A 501 13.05 -45.83 -21.16
C ARG A 501 12.94 -46.63 -22.46
N ARG A 502 12.98 -45.97 -23.63
CA ARG A 502 12.80 -46.61 -24.94
C ARG A 502 14.08 -47.23 -25.50
N LEU A 503 15.24 -46.62 -25.23
CA LEU A 503 16.50 -47.01 -25.87
C LEU A 503 17.30 -48.05 -25.09
N GLY A 504 16.96 -48.36 -23.83
CA GLY A 504 17.59 -49.44 -23.07
C GLY A 504 19.08 -49.25 -22.77
N ASN A 505 19.64 -48.06 -23.03
CA ASN A 505 21.02 -47.68 -22.70
C ASN A 505 21.00 -46.55 -21.64
N PRO A 506 20.84 -46.89 -20.35
CA PRO A 506 20.46 -45.95 -19.31
C PRO A 506 21.57 -44.95 -18.92
N GLU A 507 22.84 -45.29 -19.08
CA GLU A 507 23.92 -44.51 -18.44
C GLU A 507 24.13 -43.09 -19.00
N SER A 508 24.06 -42.88 -20.32
CA SER A 508 24.28 -41.54 -20.90
C SER A 508 23.08 -40.62 -20.69
N GLU A 509 21.87 -41.16 -20.88
CA GLU A 509 20.64 -40.38 -20.72
C GLU A 509 20.36 -40.06 -19.24
N LEU A 510 20.67 -40.96 -18.30
CA LEU A 510 20.57 -40.67 -16.87
C LEU A 510 21.56 -39.57 -16.43
N ARG A 511 22.78 -39.56 -17.00
CA ARG A 511 23.75 -38.48 -16.76
C ARG A 511 23.22 -37.12 -17.24
N ASP A 512 22.67 -37.08 -18.45
CA ASP A 512 22.08 -35.85 -19.00
C ASP A 512 20.85 -35.38 -18.19
N ILE A 513 20.03 -36.31 -17.69
CA ILE A 513 18.90 -36.01 -16.81
C ILE A 513 19.39 -35.41 -15.48
N ALA A 514 20.43 -35.98 -14.86
CA ALA A 514 21.02 -35.47 -13.63
C ALA A 514 21.58 -34.05 -13.84
N GLU A 515 22.35 -33.83 -14.90
CA GLU A 515 22.90 -32.50 -15.23
C GLU A 515 21.80 -31.47 -15.47
N LEU A 516 20.74 -31.82 -16.20
CA LEU A 516 19.61 -30.92 -16.45
C LEU A 516 18.83 -30.61 -15.16
N ALA A 517 18.64 -31.59 -14.28
CA ALA A 517 17.96 -31.40 -13.00
C ALA A 517 18.78 -30.51 -12.05
N GLU A 518 20.09 -30.71 -11.96
CA GLU A 518 21.00 -29.89 -11.16
C GLU A 518 21.09 -28.45 -11.67
N ARG A 519 21.17 -28.26 -13.00
CA ARG A 519 21.12 -26.91 -13.63
C ARG A 519 19.78 -26.23 -13.35
N ALA A 520 18.67 -26.92 -13.53
CA ALA A 520 17.34 -26.37 -13.21
C ALA A 520 17.20 -25.99 -11.73
N GLN A 521 17.82 -26.77 -10.83
CA GLN A 521 17.84 -26.47 -9.39
C GLN A 521 18.73 -25.27 -9.07
N ALA A 522 19.88 -25.11 -9.74
CA ALA A 522 20.74 -23.94 -9.60
C ALA A 522 20.03 -22.67 -10.12
N ASP A 523 19.37 -22.76 -11.27
CA ASP A 523 18.60 -21.67 -11.85
C ASP A 523 17.41 -21.28 -10.94
N LEU A 524 16.70 -22.26 -10.37
CA LEU A 524 15.64 -22.02 -9.38
C LEU A 524 16.16 -21.28 -8.13
N ARG A 525 17.33 -21.68 -7.60
CA ARG A 525 17.98 -21.01 -6.47
C ARG A 525 18.41 -19.58 -6.80
N SER A 526 18.79 -19.32 -8.05
CA SER A 526 19.13 -17.98 -8.50
C SER A 526 17.91 -17.04 -8.56
N VAL A 527 16.73 -17.57 -8.92
CA VAL A 527 15.48 -16.81 -9.07
C VAL A 527 14.74 -16.63 -7.74
N SER A 528 14.73 -17.65 -6.88
CA SER A 528 14.11 -17.59 -5.54
C SER A 528 14.88 -16.70 -4.56
N GLY A 529 16.10 -16.27 -4.88
CA GLY A 529 16.87 -15.43 -3.97
C GLY A 529 17.20 -16.13 -2.65
N ASP A 530 17.09 -17.47 -2.61
CA ASP A 530 17.44 -18.31 -1.46
C ASP A 530 18.97 -18.41 -1.36
N HIS A 531 19.55 -17.25 -1.08
CA HIS A 531 20.85 -17.12 -0.48
C HIS A 531 20.60 -17.20 1.02
N LEU A 532 20.48 -18.43 1.54
CA LEU A 532 20.77 -18.70 2.95
C LEU A 532 22.04 -17.93 3.28
N ASP A 533 21.95 -16.96 4.19
CA ASP A 533 23.03 -16.07 4.67
C ASP A 533 24.37 -16.39 4.01
N LEU A 534 24.62 -15.84 2.81
CA LEU A 534 25.86 -16.17 2.09
C LEU A 534 27.02 -15.58 2.88
N ALA A 535 27.59 -16.39 3.75
CA ALA A 535 28.83 -16.11 4.41
C ALA A 535 29.93 -16.08 3.35
N LEU A 536 30.66 -14.97 3.27
CA LEU A 536 31.71 -14.77 2.28
C LEU A 536 32.77 -15.90 2.31
N PRO A 537 33.12 -16.47 3.49
CA PRO A 537 33.99 -17.65 3.55
C PRO A 537 33.41 -18.91 2.89
N ALA A 538 32.11 -19.17 3.05
CA ALA A 538 31.45 -20.32 2.45
C ALA A 538 31.38 -20.17 0.92
N GLU A 539 31.07 -18.96 0.45
CA GLU A 539 31.03 -18.67 -0.98
C GLU A 539 32.41 -18.75 -1.63
N ALA A 540 33.47 -18.31 -0.94
CA ALA A 540 34.84 -18.47 -1.41
C ALA A 540 35.28 -19.95 -1.45
N GLY A 541 34.80 -20.77 -0.51
CA GLY A 541 34.98 -22.22 -0.55
C GLY A 541 34.34 -22.85 -1.79
N ASN A 542 33.11 -22.45 -2.13
CA ASN A 542 32.41 -22.89 -3.33
C ASN A 542 33.10 -22.40 -4.61
N ALA A 543 33.50 -21.13 -4.65
CA ALA A 543 34.24 -20.54 -5.77
C ALA A 543 35.52 -21.34 -6.07
N ARG A 544 36.29 -21.68 -5.03
CA ARG A 544 37.47 -22.53 -5.16
C ARG A 544 37.13 -23.89 -5.74
N ALA A 545 36.12 -24.58 -5.20
CA ALA A 545 35.72 -25.90 -5.67
C ALA A 545 35.32 -25.92 -7.15
N VAL A 546 34.48 -24.96 -7.58
CA VAL A 546 33.99 -24.86 -8.96
C VAL A 546 35.12 -24.51 -9.94
N LEU A 547 35.95 -23.54 -9.62
CA LEU A 547 37.06 -23.13 -10.49
C LEU A 547 38.15 -24.22 -10.58
N THR A 548 38.47 -24.92 -9.48
CA THR A 548 39.39 -26.06 -9.51
C THR A 548 38.83 -27.22 -10.34
N ALA A 549 37.53 -27.50 -10.27
CA ALA A 549 36.89 -28.49 -11.13
C ALA A 549 36.95 -28.13 -12.62
N ALA A 550 37.03 -26.82 -12.94
CA ALA A 550 37.26 -26.32 -14.29
C ALA A 550 38.74 -26.30 -14.72
N GLY A 551 39.66 -26.83 -13.89
CA GLY A 551 41.10 -26.89 -14.18
C GLY A 551 41.87 -25.59 -13.94
N ILE A 552 41.30 -24.66 -13.15
CA ILE A 552 41.91 -23.37 -12.81
C ILE A 552 42.59 -23.46 -11.44
N GLU A 553 43.82 -22.96 -11.33
CA GLU A 553 44.51 -22.81 -10.05
C GLU A 553 43.94 -21.62 -9.28
N VAL A 554 43.48 -21.85 -8.04
CA VAL A 554 42.77 -20.83 -7.26
C VAL A 554 43.47 -20.57 -5.93
N ALA A 555 43.85 -19.32 -5.70
CA ALA A 555 44.33 -18.83 -4.41
C ALA A 555 43.24 -18.00 -3.73
N VAL A 556 42.92 -18.30 -2.46
CA VAL A 556 41.89 -17.61 -1.68
C VAL A 556 42.50 -17.11 -0.37
N GLU A 557 42.49 -15.79 -0.16
CA GLU A 557 42.98 -15.14 1.05
C GLU A 557 41.93 -14.15 1.58
N LEU A 558 41.16 -14.57 2.58
CA LEU A 558 40.13 -13.72 3.19
C LEU A 558 40.66 -13.11 4.50
N SER A 559 41.03 -11.82 4.47
CA SER A 559 41.41 -11.05 5.66
C SER A 559 40.47 -9.85 5.87
N HIS A 560 39.41 -10.05 6.67
CA HIS A 560 38.45 -9.01 7.03
C HIS A 560 37.86 -9.22 8.44
N PRO A 561 37.42 -8.15 9.14
CA PRO A 561 36.66 -8.26 10.38
C PRO A 561 35.23 -8.80 10.10
N PRO A 562 34.47 -9.23 11.13
CA PRO A 562 33.08 -9.65 10.96
C PRO A 562 32.26 -8.58 10.24
N LEU A 563 31.58 -8.98 9.17
CA LEU A 563 30.79 -8.08 8.33
C LEU A 563 29.34 -8.04 8.80
N PRO A 564 28.63 -6.91 8.63
CA PRO A 564 27.18 -6.90 8.71
C PRO A 564 26.57 -7.84 7.65
N ALA A 565 25.50 -8.58 7.99
CA ALA A 565 24.89 -9.58 7.10
C ALA A 565 24.55 -9.05 5.70
N ALA A 566 24.10 -7.79 5.60
CA ALA A 566 23.81 -7.13 4.32
C ALA A 566 25.08 -6.91 3.47
N ALA A 567 26.20 -6.51 4.09
CA ALA A 567 27.48 -6.32 3.39
C ALA A 567 28.07 -7.67 2.97
N GLU A 568 28.01 -8.67 3.84
CA GLU A 568 28.47 -10.03 3.55
C GLU A 568 27.71 -10.66 2.39
N THR A 569 26.38 -10.55 2.39
CA THR A 569 25.52 -11.03 1.28
C THR A 569 25.87 -10.36 -0.05
N VAL A 570 26.11 -9.05 -0.05
CA VAL A 570 26.46 -8.31 -1.26
C VAL A 570 27.85 -8.72 -1.78
N LEU A 571 28.87 -8.83 -0.91
CA LEU A 571 30.20 -9.28 -1.32
C LEU A 571 30.18 -10.72 -1.84
N SER A 572 29.41 -11.61 -1.22
CA SER A 572 29.25 -12.99 -1.69
C SER A 572 28.57 -13.04 -3.06
N THR A 573 27.56 -12.19 -3.29
CA THR A 573 26.93 -12.06 -4.61
C THR A 573 27.91 -11.56 -5.67
N VAL A 574 28.76 -10.59 -5.31
CA VAL A 574 29.82 -10.08 -6.18
C VAL A 574 30.82 -11.18 -6.53
N LEU A 575 31.25 -11.97 -5.55
CA LEU A 575 32.16 -13.09 -5.75
C LEU A 575 31.58 -14.14 -6.71
N ARG A 576 30.32 -14.50 -6.52
CA ARG A 576 29.62 -15.47 -7.37
C ARG A 576 29.53 -15.02 -8.83
N GLU A 577 29.17 -13.76 -9.06
CA GLU A 577 29.10 -13.21 -10.41
C GLU A 577 30.51 -13.11 -11.02
N ALA A 578 31.53 -12.78 -10.23
CA ALA A 578 32.91 -12.76 -10.69
C ALA A 578 33.36 -14.15 -11.14
N VAL A 579 33.12 -15.20 -10.35
CA VAL A 579 33.42 -16.60 -10.71
C VAL A 579 32.67 -17.02 -11.97
N THR A 580 31.39 -16.66 -12.09
CA THR A 580 30.59 -16.94 -13.29
C THR A 580 31.18 -16.27 -14.52
N ASN A 581 31.65 -15.03 -14.38
CA ASN A 581 32.32 -14.31 -15.46
C ASN A 581 33.66 -14.96 -15.85
N VAL A 582 34.45 -15.44 -14.88
CA VAL A 582 35.68 -16.20 -15.16
C VAL A 582 35.34 -17.43 -16.03
N LEU A 583 34.36 -18.23 -15.62
CA LEU A 583 33.99 -19.46 -16.33
C LEU A 583 33.37 -19.21 -17.71
N ARG A 584 32.63 -18.11 -17.90
CA ARG A 584 31.95 -17.81 -19.16
C ARG A 584 32.79 -17.02 -20.16
N HIS A 585 33.73 -16.20 -19.68
CA HIS A 585 34.35 -15.14 -20.49
C HIS A 585 35.88 -15.14 -20.46
N SER A 586 36.52 -16.13 -19.83
CA SER A 586 37.97 -16.27 -19.82
C SER A 586 38.41 -17.69 -20.19
N THR A 587 39.66 -17.82 -20.62
CA THR A 587 40.41 -19.07 -20.65
C THR A 587 41.46 -19.06 -19.53
N ALA A 588 41.04 -18.67 -18.33
CA ALA A 588 41.91 -18.52 -17.18
C ALA A 588 42.61 -19.84 -16.82
N ARG A 589 43.85 -19.74 -16.37
CA ARG A 589 44.60 -20.81 -15.69
C ARG A 589 44.81 -20.50 -14.22
N HIS A 590 44.74 -19.22 -13.83
CA HIS A 590 44.93 -18.75 -12.48
C HIS A 590 43.82 -17.76 -12.08
N CYS A 591 43.29 -17.94 -10.88
CA CYS A 591 42.35 -17.01 -10.26
C CYS A 591 42.73 -16.75 -8.81
N THR A 592 42.68 -15.48 -8.39
CA THR A 592 42.95 -15.06 -7.02
C THR A 592 41.75 -14.33 -6.46
N VAL A 593 41.30 -14.74 -5.27
CA VAL A 593 40.24 -14.08 -4.51
C VAL A 593 40.84 -13.58 -3.21
N THR A 594 40.90 -12.26 -3.03
CA THR A 594 41.40 -11.65 -1.79
C THR A 594 40.40 -10.69 -1.18
N THR A 595 40.39 -10.63 0.16
CA THR A 595 39.77 -9.50 0.86
C THR A 595 40.81 -8.79 1.70
N THR A 596 40.82 -7.47 1.61
CA THR A 596 41.64 -6.61 2.47
C THR A 596 40.77 -5.60 3.19
N THR A 597 41.23 -5.16 4.36
CA THR A 597 40.61 -4.06 5.10
C THR A 597 41.58 -2.87 5.05
N ASP A 598 41.09 -1.75 4.52
CA ASP A 598 41.83 -0.49 4.47
C ASP A 598 41.04 0.58 5.24
N GLY A 599 41.48 0.87 6.46
CA GLY A 599 40.76 1.76 7.39
C GLY A 599 39.32 1.29 7.67
N HIS A 600 38.34 2.10 7.24
CA HIS A 600 36.90 1.84 7.42
C HIS A 600 36.25 1.16 6.21
N GLN A 601 37.01 0.54 5.32
CA GLN A 601 36.46 -0.15 4.14
C GLN A 601 37.00 -1.58 4.01
N VAL A 602 36.09 -2.51 3.69
CA VAL A 602 36.43 -3.87 3.25
C VAL A 602 36.39 -3.92 1.73
N ARG A 603 37.45 -4.46 1.15
CA ARG A 603 37.64 -4.57 -0.30
C ARG A 603 37.75 -6.03 -0.69
N LEU A 604 36.82 -6.50 -1.52
CA LEU A 604 36.89 -7.80 -2.19
C LEU A 604 37.51 -7.60 -3.57
N ARG A 605 38.56 -8.35 -3.87
CA ARG A 605 39.26 -8.34 -5.16
C ARG A 605 39.28 -9.75 -5.76
N VAL A 606 38.77 -9.88 -6.98
CA VAL A 606 38.80 -11.12 -7.77
C VAL A 606 39.60 -10.87 -9.03
N ARG A 607 40.68 -11.59 -9.23
CA ARG A 607 41.62 -11.40 -10.33
C ARG A 607 41.84 -12.71 -11.09
N ASN A 608 41.73 -12.71 -12.42
CA ASN A 608 41.96 -13.89 -13.26
C ASN A 608 42.77 -13.55 -14.52
N ASP A 609 43.54 -14.51 -15.03
CA ASP A 609 44.27 -14.41 -16.29
C ASP A 609 43.42 -14.88 -17.49
N GLY A 610 43.99 -14.84 -18.70
CA GLY A 610 43.41 -15.48 -19.88
C GLY A 610 42.19 -14.76 -20.48
N VAL A 611 42.22 -13.43 -20.53
CA VAL A 611 41.13 -12.62 -21.10
C VAL A 611 41.55 -11.92 -22.40
N ASN A 612 40.79 -12.08 -23.49
CA ASN A 612 41.10 -11.53 -24.82
C ASN A 612 41.02 -9.99 -24.90
N ASP A 613 41.94 -9.33 -25.61
CA ASP A 613 42.07 -7.86 -25.80
C ASP A 613 40.94 -7.19 -26.63
N GLY A 614 39.68 -7.38 -26.21
CA GLY A 614 38.53 -6.63 -26.70
C GLY A 614 38.08 -5.53 -25.72
N PRO A 615 37.36 -4.49 -26.21
CA PRO A 615 36.84 -3.43 -25.34
C PRO A 615 35.89 -3.99 -24.27
N ILE A 616 36.10 -3.60 -23.00
CA ILE A 616 35.19 -3.93 -21.90
C ILE A 616 33.84 -3.26 -22.18
N ARG A 617 32.84 -4.03 -22.60
CA ARG A 617 31.46 -3.53 -22.77
C ARG A 617 30.91 -3.14 -21.40
N ARG A 618 30.90 -1.84 -21.09
CA ARG A 618 30.11 -1.31 -19.97
C ARG A 618 28.63 -1.57 -20.26
N GLY A 619 27.99 -2.44 -19.48
CA GLY A 619 26.54 -2.70 -19.57
C GLY A 619 26.10 -4.13 -19.85
N SER A 620 26.85 -5.18 -19.47
CA SER A 620 26.21 -6.48 -19.27
C SER A 620 25.27 -6.39 -18.05
N ALA A 621 24.07 -6.96 -18.13
CA ALA A 621 23.01 -6.80 -17.14
C ALA A 621 23.41 -7.24 -15.70
N GLY A 622 24.41 -8.11 -15.57
CA GLY A 622 24.96 -8.58 -14.28
C GLY A 622 25.72 -7.51 -13.51
N ILE A 623 26.66 -6.79 -14.14
CA ILE A 623 27.52 -5.81 -13.45
C ILE A 623 26.74 -4.55 -13.06
N GLY A 624 25.79 -4.10 -13.89
CA GLY A 624 24.96 -2.92 -13.57
C GLY A 624 24.05 -3.11 -12.35
N ASN A 625 23.54 -4.32 -12.14
CA ASN A 625 22.75 -4.66 -10.96
C ASN A 625 23.62 -4.69 -9.69
N LEU A 626 24.86 -5.19 -9.79
CA LEU A 626 25.83 -5.17 -8.69
C LEU A 626 26.27 -3.76 -8.30
N THR A 627 26.51 -2.86 -9.27
CA THR A 627 26.84 -1.46 -8.98
C THR A 627 25.72 -0.77 -8.20
N THR A 628 24.46 -1.02 -8.57
CA THR A 628 23.30 -0.45 -7.89
C THR A 628 23.16 -0.97 -6.45
N ARG A 629 23.40 -2.27 -6.24
CA ARG A 629 23.35 -2.91 -4.91
C ARG A 629 24.49 -2.45 -3.99
N LEU A 630 25.70 -2.31 -4.52
CA LEU A 630 26.85 -1.78 -3.76
C LEU A 630 26.63 -0.31 -3.40
N ALA A 631 26.14 0.52 -4.33
CA ALA A 631 25.87 1.93 -4.07
C ALA A 631 24.82 2.15 -2.97
N ALA A 632 23.81 1.27 -2.86
CA ALA A 632 22.80 1.33 -1.79
C ALA A 632 23.38 1.12 -0.38
N LEU A 633 24.57 0.53 -0.27
CA LEU A 633 25.32 0.35 0.98
C LEU A 633 26.52 1.31 1.10
N GLY A 634 26.59 2.36 0.25
CA GLY A 634 27.71 3.30 0.23
C GLY A 634 29.00 2.73 -0.37
N GLY A 635 28.92 1.61 -1.08
CA GLY A 635 30.04 0.92 -1.71
C GLY A 635 30.28 1.30 -3.16
N THR A 636 31.41 0.83 -3.70
CA THR A 636 31.80 1.03 -5.11
C THR A 636 32.19 -0.29 -5.76
N LEU A 637 32.03 -0.36 -7.09
CA LEU A 637 32.47 -1.47 -7.93
C LEU A 637 33.36 -0.92 -9.04
N SER A 638 34.53 -1.49 -9.22
CA SER A 638 35.45 -1.15 -10.29
C SER A 638 35.95 -2.42 -10.99
N THR A 639 36.29 -2.27 -12.26
CA THR A 639 36.86 -3.35 -13.08
C THR A 639 38.04 -2.79 -13.83
N THR A 640 39.20 -3.41 -13.70
CA THR A 640 40.41 -3.06 -14.44
C THR A 640 40.88 -4.25 -15.26
N ARG A 641 41.60 -3.97 -16.35
CA ARG A 641 42.25 -4.99 -17.15
C ARG A 641 43.63 -4.50 -17.52
N GLU A 642 44.64 -5.24 -17.12
CA GLU A 642 46.05 -4.90 -17.28
C GLU A 642 46.84 -6.19 -17.53
N ASP A 643 47.74 -6.19 -18.51
CA ASP A 643 48.67 -7.29 -18.80
C ASP A 643 48.03 -8.69 -18.95
N GLY A 644 46.85 -8.77 -19.59
CA GLY A 644 46.12 -10.03 -19.79
C GLY A 644 45.37 -10.54 -18.55
N TRP A 645 45.38 -9.76 -17.46
CA TRP A 645 44.62 -10.01 -16.25
C TRP A 645 43.39 -9.12 -16.17
N PHE A 646 42.27 -9.70 -15.74
CA PHE A 646 41.08 -8.97 -15.36
C PHE A 646 40.96 -8.93 -13.85
N THR A 647 40.67 -7.74 -13.31
CA THR A 647 40.44 -7.54 -11.87
C THR A 647 39.09 -6.90 -11.67
N LEU A 648 38.24 -7.56 -10.88
CA LEU A 648 37.00 -7.00 -10.36
C LEU A 648 37.21 -6.67 -8.88
N GLU A 649 36.83 -5.45 -8.50
CA GLU A 649 37.03 -4.95 -7.15
C GLU A 649 35.77 -4.29 -6.62
N ALA A 650 35.29 -4.77 -5.48
CA ALA A 650 34.17 -4.19 -4.74
C ALA A 650 34.64 -3.68 -3.38
N ALA A 651 34.25 -2.46 -3.02
CA ALA A 651 34.58 -1.84 -1.74
C ALA A 651 33.32 -1.44 -0.98
N LEU A 652 33.25 -1.74 0.32
CA LEU A 652 32.13 -1.40 1.22
C LEU A 652 32.63 -0.83 2.55
N PRO A 653 31.87 0.07 3.20
CA PRO A 653 32.16 0.52 4.56
C PRO A 653 32.10 -0.64 5.59
N SER A 654 33.01 -0.65 6.57
CA SER A 654 33.15 -1.72 7.56
C SER A 654 32.34 -1.52 8.86
N ASP A 655 31.69 -0.36 9.08
CA ASP A 655 31.00 -0.03 10.34
C ASP A 655 29.52 0.39 10.12
N PRO A 656 28.54 -0.23 10.83
CA PRO A 656 27.12 0.15 10.80
C PRO A 656 26.80 1.54 11.40
N ALA A 657 27.72 2.20 12.12
CA ALA A 657 27.46 3.51 12.75
C ALA A 657 27.57 4.73 11.79
N GLY A 658 28.16 4.57 10.60
CA GLY A 658 28.29 5.65 9.60
C GLY A 658 27.06 5.82 8.71
N LEU A 659 26.33 4.74 8.44
CA LEU A 659 25.18 4.72 7.51
C LEU A 659 23.96 5.51 8.01
N ALA A 660 23.88 5.78 9.32
CA ALA A 660 22.82 6.59 9.92
C ALA A 660 23.18 8.09 10.05
N ARG A 661 24.46 8.48 9.93
CA ARG A 661 24.89 9.88 10.10
C ARG A 661 24.93 10.68 8.79
N ASP A 662 25.20 10.03 7.66
CA ASP A 662 25.25 10.71 6.36
C ASP A 662 23.86 10.85 5.69
N ALA A 663 22.85 10.11 6.16
CA ALA A 663 21.46 10.28 5.72
C ALA A 663 20.79 11.56 6.27
N ASP A 664 21.29 12.10 7.39
CA ASP A 664 20.82 13.36 7.98
C ASP A 664 21.70 14.58 7.60
N GLY A 665 22.69 14.38 6.72
CA GLY A 665 23.77 15.33 6.44
C GLY A 665 24.13 15.55 4.97
N VAL A 666 23.18 15.50 4.02
CA VAL A 666 23.44 15.99 2.64
C VAL A 666 22.36 16.96 2.19
N GLY A 667 22.67 18.25 2.37
CA GLY A 667 22.14 19.30 1.53
C GLY A 667 22.82 19.27 0.14
N ALA A 668 22.01 19.50 -0.89
CA ALA A 668 22.42 19.84 -2.26
C ALA A 668 23.41 18.88 -2.96
N VAL A 669 22.89 17.88 -3.67
CA VAL A 669 23.63 17.27 -4.78
C VAL A 669 23.55 18.22 -5.98
N ALA A 670 24.69 18.84 -6.26
CA ALA A 670 24.96 19.64 -7.45
C ALA A 670 24.78 18.80 -8.74
N GLY A 671 24.41 19.50 -9.80
CA GLY A 671 23.98 18.94 -11.08
C GLY A 671 24.97 17.96 -11.72
N VAL A 672 24.41 16.92 -12.33
CA VAL A 672 25.08 16.09 -13.32
C VAL A 672 25.25 16.95 -14.58
N GLU A 673 26.44 17.51 -14.77
CA GLU A 673 26.88 18.07 -16.05
C GLU A 673 27.01 16.94 -17.07
N LEU A 674 26.16 16.96 -18.08
CA LEU A 674 26.29 16.16 -19.29
C LEU A 674 27.41 16.76 -20.15
N GLY A 675 28.63 16.25 -20.00
CA GLY A 675 29.75 16.54 -20.89
C GLY A 675 29.47 16.02 -22.30
N HIS A 676 29.11 16.93 -23.20
CA HIS A 676 28.95 16.70 -24.63
C HIS A 676 30.31 16.92 -25.30
N ASP A 677 31.04 15.84 -25.62
CA ASP A 677 32.29 15.94 -26.38
C ASP A 677 31.97 15.87 -27.89
N ARG A 678 32.02 17.02 -28.55
CA ARG A 678 31.85 17.20 -29.99
C ARG A 678 33.24 17.28 -30.62
N ARG A 679 33.58 16.26 -31.42
CA ARG A 679 34.77 16.23 -32.28
C ARG A 679 34.88 17.50 -33.15
N GLN A 680 36.09 18.05 -33.17
CA GLN A 680 36.60 18.97 -34.17
C GLN A 680 36.36 18.45 -35.60
N VAL A 681 35.83 19.31 -36.46
CA VAL A 681 36.25 19.41 -37.86
C VAL A 681 36.51 20.89 -38.15
N VAL A 682 37.75 21.15 -38.55
CA VAL A 682 38.31 22.40 -39.04
C VAL A 682 37.59 22.83 -40.32
N ALA A 683 37.27 24.13 -40.46
CA ALA A 683 37.66 24.97 -41.60
C ALA A 683 36.89 26.29 -41.65
N ASP A 684 37.68 27.36 -41.53
CA ASP A 684 37.71 28.50 -42.44
C ASP A 684 36.69 29.64 -42.30
N GLY A 685 37.17 30.85 -42.61
CA GLY A 685 36.29 31.94 -43.04
C GLY A 685 36.11 33.14 -42.12
N ALA A 686 37.23 33.81 -41.80
CA ALA A 686 37.42 35.24 -42.11
C ALA A 686 36.36 36.31 -41.72
N ARG A 687 36.91 37.37 -41.10
CA ARG A 687 36.49 38.79 -41.08
C ARG A 687 35.36 39.19 -40.12
N GLY A 688 35.78 39.91 -39.08
CA GLY A 688 35.94 41.36 -39.26
C GLY A 688 34.94 42.25 -38.51
N GLN A 689 35.45 42.79 -37.41
CA GLN A 689 35.48 44.22 -37.07
C GLN A 689 34.26 44.90 -36.38
N VAL A 690 34.68 45.50 -35.25
CA VAL A 690 34.11 46.57 -34.39
C VAL A 690 33.16 46.11 -33.29
#